data_AF-A0A651E2Z7-F1
#
_entry.id   AF-A0A651E2Z7-F1
#
_cell.length_a   1.000
_cell.length_b   1.000
_cell.length_c   1.000
_cell.angle_alpha   90.00
_cell.angle_beta   90.00
_cell.angle_gamma   90.00
#
_symmetry.space_group_name_H-M   'P 1'
#
loop_
_entity.id
_entity.type
_entity.pdbx_description
1 polymer ?
#
loop_
_entity_poly.entity_id
_entity_poly.type
_entity_poly.pdbx_seq_one_letter_code
_entity_poly.pdbx_strand_id
1 'polypeptide(L)'
;MNYRLCGYGGSLLLALWSGMAIAPRSVAQSITPANDGTGTEVRQVDGRFDIDGGQRSRDGRNLFHSFEQFGLDEAQIANFLSQPEIDNILGRVVGGSPSIIQGILQVSGGASNVYLMNPAGIVFGETASLNIPASFTATTADRVDFAEGWWMMGATPVYQDLVGDPTAFRFGPESSAAIVNAGILQVLPGENLTLLGGTVVSTGQLIAPGGTITLATVPGGNVVRMSQPGQVLSLEIQPVGEGEITEVPEIAIASLPQLLTSADIGHAQGVTVMEDGTVYLNGSGIAIAEGDLAVQQLAGQEALLSSGRTISLVESELMTDGDLFLLATDTLTLRDSLTTPLVIQAGGDLILQGDRSVDILALNHPAFPLQSGGLFQLISDGVISTDAHFVSGGAFSILDLSGQPASFVSLYDPIISADGDVQFGDYTGAALLVEATGSIEGGTINITQPDLTYSVIPDWEIVGVGRVEFSNYDTANADAVPAQAIITTRNLDGGNGLNNAVVTAAELEAFLGLNPDDLSSLDHGAAINGSGIRTTITVEAGDIIRLNWQFFTDEFSTVFDPSNDFAVVSLSGPEVSITNLANADTPDNFTLNAGGVNQSLDNFRSDVGDSAGTAMQTIEIPVTIAGTYTLGIAVVNAVRDGVSSSLLIDSVTPNPITVDDRSLLASTPALILRAGVESLQYAPNVPQLGVPTVPTDFTSSGIISS
;
A
#
# COMPACT_ATOMS: atom_id res chain seq x y z
N MET A 1 -7.79 -74.25 51.46
CA MET A 1 -6.36 -74.55 51.64
C MET A 1 -5.74 -74.74 50.27
N ASN A 2 -5.11 -73.70 49.74
CA ASN A 2 -3.92 -73.72 48.88
C ASN A 2 -3.72 -72.30 48.34
N TYR A 3 -2.52 -71.79 48.57
CA TYR A 3 -2.12 -70.39 48.53
C TYR A 3 -1.28 -70.11 47.28
N ARG A 4 -1.37 -68.85 46.83
CA ARG A 4 -0.31 -68.01 46.22
C ARG A 4 0.11 -68.30 44.78
N LEU A 5 -0.04 -67.26 43.95
CA LEU A 5 1.11 -66.60 43.32
C LEU A 5 0.84 -65.09 43.18
N CYS A 6 1.89 -64.33 43.41
CA CYS A 6 1.97 -62.87 43.51
C CYS A 6 2.72 -62.34 42.27
N GLY A 7 2.38 -61.16 41.76
CA GLY A 7 3.31 -60.38 40.95
C GLY A 7 2.72 -59.40 39.93
N TYR A 8 3.02 -58.12 40.16
CA TYR A 8 3.23 -57.02 39.20
C TYR A 8 2.06 -56.14 38.72
N GLY A 9 1.88 -55.03 39.46
CA GLY A 9 2.05 -53.65 38.98
C GLY A 9 1.43 -53.24 37.64
N GLY A 10 0.17 -52.76 37.70
CA GLY A 10 -0.44 -51.97 36.63
C GLY A 10 -0.39 -50.48 36.99
N SER A 11 0.38 -49.71 36.22
CA SER A 11 0.41 -48.25 36.27
C SER A 11 -0.92 -47.67 35.81
N LEU A 12 -1.43 -46.69 36.57
CA LEU A 12 -2.67 -45.96 36.37
C LEU A 12 -2.57 -45.06 35.12
N LEU A 13 -3.33 -45.35 34.08
CA LEU A 13 -3.57 -44.44 32.95
C LEU A 13 -4.59 -43.37 33.39
N LEU A 14 -4.11 -42.17 33.68
CA LEU A 14 -4.93 -40.96 33.78
C LEU A 14 -5.33 -40.53 32.36
N ALA A 15 -6.57 -40.80 31.99
CA ALA A 15 -7.16 -40.22 30.78
C ALA A 15 -7.44 -38.73 31.03
N LEU A 16 -6.58 -37.87 30.50
CA LEU A 16 -6.85 -36.44 30.32
C LEU A 16 -7.96 -36.29 29.30
N TRP A 17 -9.16 -35.99 29.78
CA TRP A 17 -10.28 -35.57 28.94
C TRP A 17 -10.04 -34.11 28.57
N SER A 18 -9.38 -33.89 27.44
CA SER A 18 -9.32 -32.59 26.79
C SER A 18 -10.74 -32.24 26.33
N GLY A 19 -11.49 -31.56 27.18
CA GLY A 19 -12.73 -30.90 26.77
C GLY A 19 -12.37 -29.87 25.70
N MET A 20 -12.57 -30.26 24.45
CA MET A 20 -12.54 -29.35 23.31
C MET A 20 -13.69 -28.37 23.56
N ALA A 21 -13.37 -27.19 24.10
CA ALA A 21 -14.32 -26.09 24.15
C ALA A 21 -14.59 -25.70 22.70
N ILE A 22 -15.68 -26.24 22.15
CA ILE A 22 -16.27 -25.74 20.92
C ILE A 22 -16.71 -24.32 21.29
N ALA A 23 -15.96 -23.32 20.82
CA ALA A 23 -16.42 -21.95 20.87
C ALA A 23 -17.83 -21.93 20.22
N PRO A 24 -18.85 -21.36 20.88
CA PRO A 24 -20.15 -21.24 20.24
C PRO A 24 -19.93 -20.50 18.91
N ARG A 25 -20.34 -21.10 17.79
CA ARG A 25 -20.50 -20.36 16.54
C ARG A 25 -21.32 -19.11 16.88
N SER A 26 -20.85 -17.93 16.45
CA SER A 26 -21.65 -16.71 16.55
C SER A 26 -23.00 -17.00 15.89
N VAL A 27 -24.07 -16.68 16.61
CA VAL A 27 -25.42 -16.83 16.08
C VAL A 27 -25.60 -15.72 15.04
N ALA A 28 -25.98 -16.09 13.81
CA ALA A 28 -26.24 -15.16 12.71
C ALA A 28 -27.14 -13.98 13.15
N GLN A 29 -26.80 -12.78 12.68
CA GLN A 29 -27.65 -11.61 12.87
C GLN A 29 -28.76 -11.61 11.80
N SER A 30 -30.02 -11.71 12.22
CA SER A 30 -31.19 -11.67 11.33
C SER A 30 -31.72 -10.24 11.17
N ILE A 31 -32.51 -9.98 10.13
CA ILE A 31 -33.30 -8.75 10.04
C ILE A 31 -34.53 -8.89 10.93
N THR A 32 -34.68 -7.98 11.89
CA THR A 32 -35.83 -7.93 12.82
C THR A 32 -36.44 -6.52 12.79
N PRO A 33 -37.73 -6.35 12.45
CA PRO A 33 -38.37 -5.04 12.47
C PRO A 33 -38.46 -4.48 13.90
N ALA A 34 -38.30 -3.16 14.03
CA ALA A 34 -38.47 -2.47 15.31
C ALA A 34 -39.96 -2.33 15.67
N ASN A 35 -40.28 -2.47 16.95
CA ASN A 35 -41.63 -2.23 17.47
C ASN A 35 -41.77 -0.78 17.98
N ASP A 36 -41.56 0.19 17.09
CA ASP A 36 -41.50 1.62 17.40
C ASP A 36 -42.60 2.47 16.71
N GLY A 37 -43.59 1.79 16.10
CA GLY A 37 -44.68 2.44 15.36
C GLY A 37 -44.37 2.74 13.89
N THR A 38 -43.16 2.46 13.40
CA THR A 38 -42.84 2.57 11.97
C THR A 38 -43.62 1.56 11.12
N GLY A 39 -44.05 0.43 11.71
CA GLY A 39 -44.85 -0.56 10.99
C GLY A 39 -44.07 -1.26 9.86
N THR A 40 -42.76 -1.41 10.04
CA THR A 40 -41.93 -2.21 9.12
C THR A 40 -42.32 -3.68 9.21
N GLU A 41 -42.57 -4.30 8.07
CA GLU A 41 -42.89 -5.71 7.97
C GLU A 41 -41.74 -6.44 7.28
N VAL A 42 -41.29 -7.56 7.85
CA VAL A 42 -40.22 -8.38 7.29
C VAL A 42 -40.74 -9.80 7.10
N ARG A 43 -40.79 -10.25 5.85
CA ARG A 43 -41.24 -11.60 5.49
C ARG A 43 -40.09 -12.38 4.89
N GLN A 44 -39.67 -13.42 5.59
CA GLN A 44 -38.62 -14.30 5.09
C GLN A 44 -39.20 -15.37 4.14
N VAL A 45 -38.59 -15.52 2.96
CA VAL A 45 -38.91 -16.53 1.95
C VAL A 45 -37.60 -17.06 1.38
N ASP A 46 -37.29 -18.33 1.62
CA ASP A 46 -36.14 -19.02 1.01
C ASP A 46 -34.80 -18.25 1.12
N GLY A 47 -34.51 -17.66 2.28
CA GLY A 47 -33.29 -16.87 2.51
C GLY A 47 -33.36 -15.40 2.08
N ARG A 48 -34.45 -14.98 1.42
CA ARG A 48 -34.74 -13.56 1.13
C ARG A 48 -35.65 -12.97 2.21
N PHE A 49 -35.30 -11.80 2.73
CA PHE A 49 -36.12 -10.97 3.60
C PHE A 49 -36.80 -9.91 2.75
N ASP A 50 -38.07 -10.10 2.42
CA ASP A 50 -38.89 -9.07 1.79
C ASP A 50 -39.30 -8.04 2.86
N ILE A 51 -38.87 -6.80 2.69
CA ILE A 51 -39.12 -5.67 3.59
C ILE A 51 -40.21 -4.79 2.96
N ASP A 52 -41.34 -4.66 3.66
CA ASP A 52 -42.52 -3.90 3.22
C ASP A 52 -43.12 -3.11 4.40
N GLY A 53 -44.31 -2.53 4.23
CA GLY A 53 -44.97 -1.70 5.23
C GLY A 53 -44.26 -0.35 5.35
N GLY A 54 -43.96 0.06 6.58
CA GLY A 54 -43.27 1.33 6.86
C GLY A 54 -44.19 2.55 6.91
N GLN A 55 -43.58 3.73 7.05
CA GLN A 55 -44.27 5.02 7.03
C GLN A 55 -43.84 5.83 5.81
N ARG A 56 -44.74 6.67 5.29
CA ARG A 56 -44.44 7.58 4.17
C ARG A 56 -44.47 9.03 4.59
N SER A 57 -43.64 9.84 3.93
CA SER A 57 -43.73 11.30 3.94
C SER A 57 -45.05 11.79 3.35
N ARG A 58 -45.40 13.06 3.59
CA ARG A 58 -46.67 13.65 3.12
C ARG A 58 -46.79 13.68 1.59
N ASP A 59 -45.68 13.83 0.89
CA ASP A 59 -45.62 13.78 -0.57
C ASP A 59 -45.54 12.33 -1.12
N GLY A 60 -45.39 11.34 -0.24
CA GLY A 60 -45.34 9.92 -0.58
C GLY A 60 -44.01 9.44 -1.18
N ARG A 61 -43.01 10.31 -1.31
CA ARG A 61 -41.74 10.04 -2.00
C ARG A 61 -40.68 9.37 -1.12
N ASN A 62 -40.76 9.52 0.20
CA ASN A 62 -39.86 8.87 1.15
C ASN A 62 -40.58 7.74 1.90
N LEU A 63 -39.97 6.55 1.92
CA LEU A 63 -40.44 5.37 2.64
C LEU A 63 -39.47 5.04 3.79
N PHE A 64 -39.98 5.00 5.02
CA PHE A 64 -39.18 4.81 6.22
C PHE A 64 -39.40 3.42 6.84
N HIS A 65 -38.29 2.75 7.15
CA HIS A 65 -38.22 1.49 7.86
C HIS A 65 -37.35 1.58 9.11
N SER A 66 -37.72 0.81 10.13
CA SER A 66 -36.99 0.76 11.41
C SER A 66 -36.79 -0.69 11.82
N PHE A 67 -35.56 -1.01 12.25
CA PHE A 67 -35.12 -2.36 12.56
C PHE A 67 -34.51 -2.42 13.96
N GLU A 68 -34.83 -3.47 14.71
CA GLU A 68 -34.09 -3.78 15.94
C GLU A 68 -32.69 -4.31 15.60
N GLN A 69 -32.62 -5.18 14.59
CA GLN A 69 -31.39 -5.76 14.07
C GLN A 69 -31.46 -5.81 12.55
N PHE A 70 -30.33 -5.57 11.89
CA PHE A 70 -30.23 -5.66 10.44
C PHE A 70 -28.89 -6.30 10.10
N GLY A 71 -28.92 -7.59 9.75
CA GLY A 71 -27.76 -8.35 9.31
C GLY A 71 -28.17 -9.40 8.26
N LEU A 72 -27.19 -9.85 7.48
CA LEU A 72 -27.37 -10.84 6.42
C LEU A 72 -26.21 -11.83 6.42
N ASP A 73 -26.51 -13.12 6.31
CA ASP A 73 -25.54 -14.15 5.95
C ASP A 73 -25.27 -14.14 4.43
N GLU A 74 -24.18 -14.77 3.98
CA GLU A 74 -23.66 -14.72 2.59
C GLU A 74 -24.71 -15.05 1.50
N ALA A 75 -25.60 -15.99 1.77
CA ALA A 75 -26.63 -16.45 0.82
C ALA A 75 -27.98 -15.73 0.97
N GLN A 76 -28.07 -14.75 1.86
CA GLN A 76 -29.32 -14.05 2.15
C GLN A 76 -29.44 -12.76 1.34
N ILE A 77 -30.69 -12.32 1.16
CA ILE A 77 -31.01 -11.11 0.42
C ILE A 77 -31.94 -10.26 1.28
N ALA A 78 -31.59 -9.00 1.53
CA ALA A 78 -32.55 -8.00 2.01
C ALA A 78 -33.17 -7.32 0.80
N ASN A 79 -34.47 -7.53 0.58
CA ASN A 79 -35.18 -6.97 -0.56
C ASN A 79 -36.20 -5.93 -0.10
N PHE A 80 -35.86 -4.65 -0.25
CA PHE A 80 -36.80 -3.56 -0.02
C PHE A 80 -37.84 -3.51 -1.15
N LEU A 81 -39.11 -3.65 -0.80
CA LEU A 81 -40.22 -3.56 -1.73
C LEU A 81 -40.62 -2.08 -1.92
N SER A 82 -40.25 -1.54 -3.07
CA SER A 82 -40.54 -0.17 -3.46
C SER A 82 -41.69 -0.09 -4.47
N GLN A 83 -42.08 1.13 -4.81
CA GLN A 83 -43.09 1.48 -5.81
C GLN A 83 -42.57 2.66 -6.66
N PRO A 84 -43.07 2.87 -7.89
CA PRO A 84 -42.54 3.89 -8.79
C PRO A 84 -42.59 5.33 -8.26
N GLU A 85 -43.48 5.63 -7.32
CA GLU A 85 -43.57 6.96 -6.69
C GLU A 85 -42.61 7.19 -5.51
N ILE A 86 -41.89 6.16 -5.07
CA ILE A 86 -40.93 6.24 -3.97
C ILE A 86 -39.56 6.55 -4.57
N ASP A 87 -38.97 7.68 -4.18
CA ASP A 87 -37.61 8.03 -4.56
C ASP A 87 -36.60 7.57 -3.53
N ASN A 88 -36.92 7.61 -2.24
CA ASN A 88 -35.98 7.32 -1.18
C ASN A 88 -36.54 6.28 -0.21
N ILE A 89 -35.76 5.24 0.05
CA ILE A 89 -36.01 4.26 1.11
C ILE A 89 -34.99 4.52 2.21
N LEU A 90 -35.47 4.79 3.42
CA LEU A 90 -34.62 5.07 4.57
C LEU A 90 -34.82 3.97 5.62
N GLY A 91 -33.75 3.23 5.93
CA GLY A 91 -33.73 2.20 6.95
C GLY A 91 -32.85 2.60 8.14
N ARG A 92 -33.38 2.53 9.36
CA ARG A 92 -32.61 2.78 10.59
C ARG A 92 -32.54 1.53 11.46
N VAL A 93 -31.41 1.33 12.13
CA VAL A 93 -31.26 0.31 13.17
C VAL A 93 -31.27 0.97 14.54
N VAL A 94 -32.15 0.51 15.43
CA VAL A 94 -32.38 1.09 16.77
C VAL A 94 -32.01 0.18 17.93
N GLY A 95 -31.71 -1.10 17.69
CA GLY A 95 -31.41 -2.07 18.76
C GLY A 95 -29.97 -2.05 19.28
N GLY A 96 -29.15 -1.07 18.85
CA GLY A 96 -27.79 -0.85 19.37
C GLY A 96 -26.76 -1.93 19.00
N SER A 97 -27.07 -2.84 18.08
CA SER A 97 -26.11 -3.82 17.55
C SER A 97 -25.60 -3.37 16.16
N PRO A 98 -24.30 -3.56 15.86
CA PRO A 98 -23.76 -3.29 14.52
C PRO A 98 -24.48 -4.11 13.44
N SER A 99 -24.46 -3.65 12.19
CA SER A 99 -25.01 -4.39 11.06
C SER A 99 -23.93 -5.21 10.37
N ILE A 100 -24.00 -6.54 10.44
CA ILE A 100 -23.11 -7.44 9.71
C ILE A 100 -23.80 -7.94 8.44
N ILE A 101 -23.36 -7.47 7.28
CA ILE A 101 -23.98 -7.72 5.97
C ILE A 101 -23.02 -8.53 5.11
N GLN A 102 -23.26 -9.81 4.95
CA GLN A 102 -22.53 -10.68 4.03
C GLN A 102 -23.34 -11.00 2.76
N GLY A 103 -24.65 -10.73 2.77
CA GLY A 103 -25.55 -11.01 1.65
C GLY A 103 -25.75 -9.84 0.68
N ILE A 104 -26.83 -9.91 -0.09
CA ILE A 104 -27.20 -8.91 -1.10
C ILE A 104 -28.20 -7.91 -0.52
N LEU A 105 -27.94 -6.61 -0.67
CA LEU A 105 -28.96 -5.56 -0.51
C LEU A 105 -29.64 -5.29 -1.84
N GLN A 106 -30.96 -5.37 -1.89
CA GLN A 106 -31.74 -5.26 -3.11
C GLN A 106 -32.95 -4.34 -2.95
N VAL A 107 -33.31 -3.64 -4.03
CA VAL A 107 -34.62 -2.98 -4.17
C VAL A 107 -35.39 -3.59 -5.34
N SER A 108 -36.69 -3.77 -5.19
CA SER A 108 -37.58 -4.20 -6.28
C SER A 108 -38.87 -3.38 -6.32
N GLY A 109 -39.50 -3.27 -7.50
CA GLY A 109 -40.80 -2.58 -7.66
C GLY A 109 -40.73 -1.07 -7.94
N GLY A 110 -39.59 -0.43 -7.69
CA GLY A 110 -39.33 0.99 -7.98
C GLY A 110 -37.84 1.25 -8.22
N ALA A 111 -37.47 2.49 -8.56
CA ALA A 111 -36.10 2.93 -8.75
C ALA A 111 -35.72 3.95 -7.66
N SER A 112 -35.56 3.46 -6.43
CA SER A 112 -35.38 4.29 -5.25
C SER A 112 -33.95 4.26 -4.74
N ASN A 113 -33.46 5.39 -4.26
CA ASN A 113 -32.26 5.50 -3.44
C ASN A 113 -32.44 4.76 -2.12
N VAL A 114 -31.35 4.29 -1.53
CA VAL A 114 -31.37 3.62 -0.22
C VAL A 114 -30.42 4.33 0.74
N TYR A 115 -30.96 4.73 1.89
CA TYR A 115 -30.19 5.25 3.03
C TYR A 115 -30.27 4.23 4.17
N LEU A 116 -29.13 3.64 4.54
CA LEU A 116 -29.01 2.72 5.67
C LEU A 116 -28.25 3.38 6.82
N MET A 117 -28.94 3.59 7.94
CA MET A 117 -28.40 4.23 9.14
C MET A 117 -28.26 3.23 10.28
N ASN A 118 -27.03 3.04 10.77
CA ASN A 118 -26.78 2.30 12.01
C ASN A 118 -25.63 2.94 12.81
N PRO A 119 -25.96 3.71 13.87
CA PRO A 119 -24.96 4.34 14.74
C PRO A 119 -24.09 3.36 15.53
N ALA A 120 -24.45 2.07 15.62
CA ALA A 120 -23.60 1.07 16.24
C ALA A 120 -22.49 0.54 15.31
N GLY A 121 -22.50 0.92 14.03
CA GLY A 121 -21.52 0.50 13.02
C GLY A 121 -22.10 -0.39 11.93
N ILE A 122 -21.43 -0.43 10.78
CA ILE A 122 -21.84 -1.23 9.61
C ILE A 122 -20.63 -1.98 9.07
N VAL A 123 -20.83 -3.27 8.79
CA VAL A 123 -19.87 -4.15 8.16
C VAL A 123 -20.50 -4.70 6.88
N PHE A 124 -19.85 -4.49 5.75
CA PHE A 124 -20.07 -5.23 4.51
C PHE A 124 -18.97 -6.28 4.40
N GLY A 125 -19.30 -7.56 4.57
CA GLY A 125 -18.36 -8.68 4.45
C GLY A 125 -17.95 -8.95 3.01
N GLU A 126 -17.03 -9.90 2.80
CA GLU A 126 -16.42 -10.20 1.49
C GLU A 126 -17.42 -10.57 0.39
N THR A 127 -18.55 -11.17 0.78
CA THR A 127 -19.62 -11.59 -0.12
C THR A 127 -20.73 -10.54 -0.31
N ALA A 128 -20.64 -9.41 0.40
CA ALA A 128 -21.62 -8.35 0.34
C ALA A 128 -21.67 -7.71 -1.06
N SER A 129 -22.89 -7.48 -1.55
CA SER A 129 -23.10 -6.79 -2.83
C SER A 129 -24.40 -6.01 -2.85
N LEU A 130 -24.48 -5.06 -3.79
CA LEU A 130 -25.65 -4.21 -3.99
C LEU A 130 -26.35 -4.59 -5.30
N ASN A 131 -27.67 -4.69 -5.24
CA ASN A 131 -28.58 -4.74 -6.38
C ASN A 131 -29.62 -3.63 -6.23
N ILE A 132 -29.13 -2.39 -6.28
CA ILE A 132 -29.90 -1.18 -6.00
C ILE A 132 -30.01 -0.38 -7.31
N PRO A 133 -31.23 0.00 -7.75
CA PRO A 133 -31.47 0.63 -9.04
C PRO A 133 -31.08 2.12 -9.08
N ALA A 134 -30.78 2.73 -7.94
CA ALA A 134 -30.41 4.14 -7.79
C ALA A 134 -29.26 4.28 -6.77
N SER A 135 -29.08 5.46 -6.18
CA SER A 135 -27.96 5.77 -5.29
C SER A 135 -28.03 5.06 -3.92
N PHE A 136 -26.87 4.77 -3.32
CA PHE A 136 -26.76 4.12 -2.02
C PHE A 136 -25.96 4.96 -1.03
N THR A 137 -26.52 5.15 0.17
CA THR A 137 -25.86 5.82 1.30
C THR A 137 -25.88 4.92 2.53
N ALA A 138 -24.72 4.68 3.13
CA ALA A 138 -24.62 4.04 4.44
C ALA A 138 -23.98 5.00 5.44
N THR A 139 -24.53 5.07 6.65
CA THR A 139 -24.05 6.02 7.67
C THR A 139 -24.16 5.50 9.09
N THR A 140 -23.25 5.94 9.95
CA THR A 140 -23.32 5.77 11.41
C THR A 140 -23.79 7.04 12.14
N ALA A 141 -24.31 8.04 11.41
CA ALA A 141 -24.94 9.21 12.00
C ALA A 141 -26.18 8.82 12.82
N ASP A 142 -26.47 9.53 13.91
CA ASP A 142 -27.66 9.26 14.74
C ASP A 142 -28.94 9.81 14.12
N ARG A 143 -28.79 10.82 13.27
CA ARG A 143 -29.89 11.62 12.76
C ARG A 143 -29.67 12.05 11.31
N VAL A 144 -30.73 11.96 10.54
CA VAL A 144 -30.86 12.48 9.17
C VAL A 144 -31.82 13.67 9.19
N ASP A 145 -31.39 14.80 8.64
CA ASP A 145 -32.18 16.02 8.54
C ASP A 145 -32.83 16.18 7.16
N PHE A 146 -34.03 16.73 7.16
CA PHE A 146 -34.78 17.19 6.00
C PHE A 146 -35.06 18.69 6.14
N ALA A 147 -35.62 19.30 5.10
CA ALA A 147 -35.91 20.73 5.09
C ALA A 147 -36.84 21.20 6.24
N GLU A 148 -37.84 20.38 6.61
CA GLU A 148 -38.86 20.74 7.60
C GLU A 148 -38.89 19.80 8.83
N GLY A 149 -37.97 18.85 8.93
CA GLY A 149 -37.99 17.85 9.99
C GLY A 149 -36.72 17.00 10.07
N TRP A 150 -36.70 16.03 10.97
CA TRP A 150 -35.57 15.15 11.18
C TRP A 150 -35.98 13.75 11.60
N TRP A 151 -35.09 12.80 11.34
CA TRP A 151 -35.27 11.39 11.62
C TRP A 151 -34.06 10.87 12.40
N MET A 152 -34.26 10.48 13.66
CA MET A 152 -33.19 10.13 14.60
C MET A 152 -33.45 8.78 15.26
N MET A 153 -32.40 8.08 15.68
CA MET A 153 -32.54 6.91 16.55
C MET A 153 -33.28 7.24 17.85
N GLY A 154 -34.14 6.34 18.34
CA GLY A 154 -34.81 6.46 19.65
C GLY A 154 -35.94 7.50 19.73
N ALA A 155 -36.13 8.32 18.68
CA ALA A 155 -37.22 9.27 18.60
C ALA A 155 -38.44 8.73 17.85
N THR A 156 -39.62 9.21 18.23
CA THR A 156 -40.88 9.03 17.47
C THR A 156 -40.97 10.09 16.38
N PRO A 157 -40.76 9.75 15.10
CA PRO A 157 -40.67 10.74 14.04
C PRO A 157 -42.05 11.24 13.62
N VAL A 158 -42.12 12.50 13.19
CA VAL A 158 -43.29 13.05 12.47
C VAL A 158 -43.05 12.85 10.97
N TYR A 159 -43.31 11.63 10.48
CA TYR A 159 -42.99 11.23 9.11
C TYR A 159 -43.54 12.18 8.03
N GLN A 160 -44.68 12.81 8.28
CA GLN A 160 -45.33 13.73 7.34
C GLN A 160 -44.47 14.98 7.02
N ASP A 161 -43.55 15.36 7.91
CA ASP A 161 -42.69 16.54 7.74
C ASP A 161 -41.33 16.18 7.09
N LEU A 162 -41.04 14.89 6.90
CA LEU A 162 -39.78 14.39 6.32
C LEU A 162 -39.87 14.30 4.79
N VAL A 163 -40.08 15.45 4.16
CA VAL A 163 -40.32 15.62 2.71
C VAL A 163 -39.04 16.02 1.97
N GLY A 164 -38.88 15.56 0.73
CA GLY A 164 -37.70 15.83 -0.10
C GLY A 164 -36.49 14.96 0.25
N ASP A 165 -35.32 15.30 -0.27
CA ASP A 165 -34.10 14.51 -0.05
C ASP A 165 -33.46 14.83 1.31
N PRO A 166 -32.72 13.88 1.92
CA PRO A 166 -31.85 14.15 3.05
C PRO A 166 -30.91 15.32 2.79
N THR A 167 -30.82 16.24 3.75
CA THR A 167 -30.04 17.48 3.65
C THR A 167 -28.80 17.48 4.55
N ALA A 168 -28.84 16.74 5.67
CA ALA A 168 -27.71 16.62 6.57
C ALA A 168 -27.73 15.32 7.37
N PHE A 169 -26.56 14.93 7.87
CA PHE A 169 -26.33 13.80 8.75
C PHE A 169 -25.64 14.29 10.03
N ARG A 170 -26.19 14.01 11.20
CA ARG A 170 -25.66 14.48 12.48
C ARG A 170 -25.12 13.33 13.32
N PHE A 171 -23.91 13.53 13.82
CA PHE A 171 -23.20 12.62 14.68
C PHE A 171 -23.25 13.21 16.09
N GLY A 172 -23.88 12.48 17.01
CA GLY A 172 -23.88 12.76 18.44
C GLY A 172 -22.46 12.76 19.02
N PRO A 173 -22.24 13.29 20.23
CA PRO A 173 -20.89 13.45 20.79
C PRO A 173 -20.15 12.11 20.94
N GLU A 174 -20.89 11.05 21.23
CA GLU A 174 -20.35 9.69 21.39
C GLU A 174 -20.27 8.92 20.05
N SER A 175 -20.86 9.45 18.98
CA SER A 175 -21.12 8.70 17.74
C SER A 175 -19.90 8.69 16.83
N SER A 176 -19.11 7.63 16.96
CA SER A 176 -17.87 7.43 16.21
C SER A 176 -17.71 6.00 15.66
N ALA A 177 -18.82 5.29 15.46
CA ALA A 177 -18.79 3.92 14.96
C ALA A 177 -18.18 3.83 13.55
N ALA A 178 -17.57 2.69 13.24
CA ALA A 178 -16.92 2.48 11.95
C ALA A 178 -17.89 1.92 10.89
N ILE A 179 -17.57 2.23 9.64
CA ILE A 179 -18.04 1.48 8.47
C ILE A 179 -16.86 0.69 7.92
N VAL A 180 -17.01 -0.63 7.80
CA VAL A 180 -16.02 -1.51 7.18
C VAL A 180 -16.62 -2.14 5.93
N ASN A 181 -15.92 -2.03 4.80
CA ASN A 181 -16.28 -2.70 3.55
C ASN A 181 -15.18 -3.66 3.10
N ALA A 182 -15.49 -4.95 3.05
CA ALA A 182 -14.67 -5.99 2.45
C ALA A 182 -15.28 -6.56 1.16
N GLY A 183 -16.51 -6.17 0.81
CA GLY A 183 -17.25 -6.66 -0.36
C GLY A 183 -17.11 -5.78 -1.59
N ILE A 184 -18.00 -5.99 -2.56
CA ILE A 184 -18.08 -5.19 -3.80
C ILE A 184 -19.35 -4.35 -3.74
N LEU A 185 -19.20 -3.07 -3.39
CA LEU A 185 -20.31 -2.13 -3.35
C LEU A 185 -20.37 -1.38 -4.69
N GLN A 186 -21.23 -1.87 -5.58
CA GLN A 186 -21.42 -1.30 -6.91
C GLN A 186 -22.83 -0.75 -7.09
N VAL A 187 -22.95 0.50 -7.52
CA VAL A 187 -24.22 1.10 -7.96
C VAL A 187 -24.33 1.12 -9.49
N LEU A 188 -25.53 1.38 -10.01
CA LEU A 188 -25.75 1.47 -11.46
C LEU A 188 -25.09 2.72 -12.06
N PRO A 189 -24.86 2.74 -13.39
CA PRO A 189 -24.23 3.89 -14.02
C PRO A 189 -25.00 5.20 -13.81
N GLY A 190 -24.29 6.26 -13.43
CA GLY A 190 -24.85 7.59 -13.14
C GLY A 190 -25.36 7.77 -11.70
N GLU A 191 -25.28 6.74 -10.87
CA GLU A 191 -25.73 6.75 -9.48
C GLU A 191 -24.57 6.93 -8.50
N ASN A 192 -24.87 7.41 -7.29
CA ASN A 192 -23.87 7.77 -6.29
C ASN A 192 -23.74 6.73 -5.18
N LEU A 193 -22.53 6.62 -4.63
CA LEU A 193 -22.21 5.77 -3.49
C LEU A 193 -21.62 6.62 -2.37
N THR A 194 -22.23 6.58 -1.18
CA THR A 194 -21.82 7.42 -0.05
C THR A 194 -21.65 6.61 1.24
N LEU A 195 -20.48 6.70 1.89
CA LEU A 195 -20.21 6.11 3.21
C LEU A 195 -19.81 7.20 4.20
N LEU A 196 -20.59 7.39 5.27
CA LEU A 196 -20.36 8.41 6.30
C LEU A 196 -20.26 7.75 7.69
N GLY A 197 -19.04 7.59 8.20
CA GLY A 197 -18.78 6.91 9.47
C GLY A 197 -17.96 7.77 10.44
N GLY A 198 -17.81 7.34 11.69
CA GLY A 198 -16.75 7.89 12.56
C GLY A 198 -15.35 7.45 12.11
N THR A 199 -15.27 6.26 11.52
CA THR A 199 -14.08 5.70 10.84
C THR A 199 -14.57 4.97 9.59
N VAL A 200 -13.83 5.00 8.49
CA VAL A 200 -14.21 4.30 7.24
C VAL A 200 -13.03 3.48 6.74
N VAL A 201 -13.21 2.16 6.64
CA VAL A 201 -12.19 1.25 6.14
C VAL A 201 -12.78 0.41 5.01
N SER A 202 -12.25 0.51 3.79
CA SER A 202 -12.67 -0.29 2.65
C SER A 202 -11.50 -1.12 2.12
N THR A 203 -11.44 -2.39 2.46
CA THR A 203 -10.51 -3.35 1.84
C THR A 203 -11.10 -3.98 0.56
N GLY A 204 -12.41 -3.87 0.37
CA GLY A 204 -13.11 -4.27 -0.85
C GLY A 204 -13.18 -3.16 -1.90
N GLN A 205 -14.10 -3.32 -2.87
CA GLN A 205 -14.26 -2.44 -4.03
C GLN A 205 -15.45 -1.49 -3.88
N LEU A 206 -15.25 -0.23 -4.27
CA LEU A 206 -16.29 0.81 -4.34
C LEU A 206 -16.42 1.26 -5.79
N ILE A 207 -17.60 1.04 -6.42
CA ILE A 207 -17.78 1.24 -7.86
C ILE A 207 -19.04 2.06 -8.15
N ALA A 208 -18.88 3.22 -8.80
CA ALA A 208 -19.97 4.10 -9.22
C ALA A 208 -19.72 4.64 -10.65
N PRO A 209 -19.94 3.82 -11.69
CA PRO A 209 -19.58 4.19 -13.06
C PRO A 209 -20.37 5.44 -13.49
N GLY A 210 -19.74 6.50 -13.98
CA GLY A 210 -20.47 7.71 -14.36
C GLY A 210 -21.11 8.48 -13.19
N GLY A 211 -20.91 8.07 -11.93
CA GLY A 211 -21.43 8.71 -10.73
C GLY A 211 -20.34 9.02 -9.70
N THR A 212 -20.74 9.60 -8.57
CA THR A 212 -19.81 10.13 -7.56
C THR A 212 -19.69 9.17 -6.37
N ILE A 213 -18.46 8.97 -5.89
CA ILE A 213 -18.20 8.25 -4.64
C ILE A 213 -17.81 9.26 -3.56
N THR A 214 -18.52 9.28 -2.43
CA THR A 214 -18.22 10.16 -1.29
C THR A 214 -17.95 9.33 -0.05
N LEU A 215 -16.75 9.43 0.49
CA LEU A 215 -16.35 8.78 1.74
C LEU A 215 -15.96 9.87 2.73
N ALA A 216 -16.60 9.88 3.90
CA ALA A 216 -16.24 10.84 4.94
C ALA A 216 -16.15 10.19 6.31
N THR A 217 -15.09 10.52 7.04
CA THR A 217 -15.05 10.32 8.49
C THR A 217 -15.50 11.57 9.21
N VAL A 218 -16.40 11.40 10.16
CA VAL A 218 -17.08 12.50 10.83
C VAL A 218 -16.91 12.32 12.32
N PRO A 219 -16.13 13.18 12.99
CA PRO A 219 -15.98 13.08 14.43
C PRO A 219 -17.33 13.29 15.14
N GLY A 220 -17.52 12.62 16.28
CA GLY A 220 -18.69 12.83 17.13
C GLY A 220 -18.90 14.31 17.46
N GLY A 221 -20.16 14.73 17.53
CA GLY A 221 -20.56 16.11 17.78
C GLY A 221 -20.50 17.02 16.54
N ASN A 222 -20.43 16.46 15.33
CA ASN A 222 -20.45 17.22 14.07
C ASN A 222 -21.68 16.91 13.21
N VAL A 223 -21.96 17.81 12.27
CA VAL A 223 -22.97 17.65 11.22
C VAL A 223 -22.28 17.67 9.85
N VAL A 224 -22.69 16.75 9.00
CA VAL A 224 -22.38 16.75 7.57
C VAL A 224 -23.57 17.33 6.83
N ARG A 225 -23.37 18.39 6.05
CA ARG A 225 -24.38 18.90 5.13
C ARG A 225 -24.03 18.48 3.71
N MET A 226 -25.03 17.98 2.99
CA MET A 226 -24.90 17.67 1.58
C MET A 226 -25.30 18.90 0.78
N SER A 227 -24.40 19.37 -0.08
CA SER A 227 -24.71 20.49 -0.96
C SER A 227 -25.77 20.09 -1.99
N GLN A 228 -26.58 21.07 -2.43
CA GLN A 228 -27.58 20.85 -3.46
C GLN A 228 -26.94 20.75 -4.86
N PRO A 229 -27.62 20.10 -5.84
CA PRO A 229 -27.15 20.02 -7.21
C PRO A 229 -26.72 21.40 -7.78
N GLY A 230 -25.46 21.54 -8.19
CA GLY A 230 -24.90 22.75 -8.79
C GLY A 230 -23.83 23.51 -7.97
N GLN A 231 -23.40 22.98 -6.82
CA GLN A 231 -22.21 23.44 -6.11
C GLN A 231 -21.03 22.47 -6.32
N VAL A 232 -19.81 23.01 -6.49
CA VAL A 232 -18.59 22.25 -6.81
C VAL A 232 -18.07 21.46 -5.59
N LEU A 233 -18.35 21.94 -4.37
CA LEU A 233 -18.02 21.26 -3.12
C LEU A 233 -19.31 20.75 -2.46
N SER A 234 -19.40 19.43 -2.33
CA SER A 234 -20.62 18.71 -1.95
C SER A 234 -20.80 18.47 -0.46
N LEU A 235 -19.78 18.76 0.36
CA LEU A 235 -19.69 18.34 1.74
C LEU A 235 -19.23 19.48 2.65
N GLU A 236 -20.01 19.77 3.70
CA GLU A 236 -19.60 20.69 4.77
C GLU A 236 -19.72 19.98 6.13
N ILE A 237 -18.61 19.92 6.89
CA ILE A 237 -18.58 19.36 8.25
C ILE A 237 -18.48 20.50 9.26
N GLN A 238 -19.44 20.59 10.19
CA GLN A 238 -19.46 21.62 11.23
C GLN A 238 -19.70 21.03 12.62
N PRO A 239 -19.15 21.64 13.69
CA PRO A 239 -19.54 21.32 15.05
C PRO A 239 -21.03 21.57 15.27
N VAL A 240 -21.68 20.69 16.03
CA VAL A 240 -23.06 20.89 16.45
C VAL A 240 -23.13 21.96 17.54
N GLY A 241 -24.08 22.90 17.43
CA GLY A 241 -24.25 23.96 18.41
C GLY A 241 -24.66 23.44 19.79
N GLU A 242 -24.23 24.12 20.86
CA GLU A 242 -24.57 23.76 22.24
C GLU A 242 -26.10 23.57 22.42
N GLY A 243 -26.52 22.37 22.81
CA GLY A 243 -27.91 22.04 23.11
C GLY A 243 -28.78 21.52 21.95
N GLU A 244 -28.22 21.30 20.75
CA GLU A 244 -28.99 20.75 19.61
C GLU A 244 -29.20 19.22 19.65
N ILE A 245 -28.44 18.49 20.48
CA ILE A 245 -28.54 17.04 20.68
C ILE A 245 -28.51 16.77 22.20
N THR A 246 -29.70 16.70 22.81
CA THR A 246 -29.84 16.49 24.26
C THR A 246 -30.37 15.10 24.63
N GLU A 247 -30.80 14.30 23.66
CA GLU A 247 -31.43 12.99 23.86
C GLU A 247 -30.98 11.99 22.78
N VAL A 248 -29.72 11.56 22.83
CA VAL A 248 -29.30 10.34 22.11
C VAL A 248 -29.37 9.18 23.11
N PRO A 249 -30.09 8.08 22.80
CA PRO A 249 -30.04 6.89 23.64
C PRO A 249 -28.60 6.41 23.79
N GLU A 250 -28.18 6.08 25.02
CA GLU A 250 -26.85 5.51 25.29
C GLU A 250 -26.80 4.09 24.70
N ILE A 251 -26.24 3.97 23.49
CA ILE A 251 -25.94 2.69 22.85
C ILE A 251 -24.47 2.33 23.08
N ALA A 252 -24.18 1.04 23.22
CA ALA A 252 -22.81 0.57 23.22
C ALA A 252 -22.29 0.63 21.78
N ILE A 253 -21.38 1.56 21.51
CA ILE A 253 -20.71 1.66 20.20
C ILE A 253 -19.58 0.65 20.15
N ALA A 254 -19.61 -0.23 19.15
CA ALA A 254 -18.55 -1.20 18.94
C ALA A 254 -17.31 -0.47 18.41
N SER A 255 -16.16 -0.71 19.03
CA SER A 255 -14.89 -0.22 18.50
C SER A 255 -14.55 -0.93 17.18
N LEU A 256 -13.70 -0.33 16.35
CA LEU A 256 -13.25 -0.95 15.09
C LEU A 256 -12.73 -2.40 15.29
N PRO A 257 -11.86 -2.70 16.27
CA PRO A 257 -11.47 -4.09 16.58
C PRO A 257 -12.64 -5.02 16.90
N GLN A 258 -13.62 -4.53 17.67
CA GLN A 258 -14.80 -5.31 18.02
C GLN A 258 -15.65 -5.61 16.78
N LEU A 259 -15.81 -4.64 15.87
CA LEU A 259 -16.50 -4.83 14.60
C LEU A 259 -15.80 -5.88 13.75
N LEU A 260 -14.49 -5.75 13.56
CA LEU A 260 -13.68 -6.67 12.74
C LEU A 260 -13.66 -8.10 13.31
N THR A 261 -13.62 -8.27 14.64
CA THR A 261 -13.61 -9.58 15.29
C THR A 261 -15.00 -10.22 15.40
N SER A 262 -16.06 -9.41 15.56
CA SER A 262 -17.44 -9.92 15.70
C SER A 262 -18.02 -10.49 14.41
N ALA A 263 -17.55 -9.99 13.27
CA ALA A 263 -18.04 -10.33 11.96
C ALA A 263 -17.24 -11.43 11.26
N ASP A 264 -16.31 -12.08 11.98
CA ASP A 264 -15.33 -13.04 11.42
C ASP A 264 -14.53 -12.45 10.24
N ILE A 265 -14.51 -11.11 10.10
CA ILE A 265 -13.65 -10.36 9.19
C ILE A 265 -12.20 -10.35 9.71
N GLY A 266 -11.91 -11.03 10.82
CA GLY A 266 -10.61 -11.08 11.50
C GLY A 266 -9.45 -11.62 10.67
N HIS A 267 -9.69 -11.96 9.41
CA HIS A 267 -8.71 -12.26 8.37
C HIS A 267 -9.11 -11.70 7.00
N ALA A 268 -9.81 -10.56 6.94
CA ALA A 268 -10.03 -9.88 5.66
C ALA A 268 -8.70 -9.64 4.98
N GLN A 269 -8.69 -9.84 3.66
CA GLN A 269 -7.58 -9.48 2.81
C GLN A 269 -7.37 -7.95 2.86
N GLY A 270 -6.63 -7.47 3.86
CA GLY A 270 -6.25 -6.05 3.97
C GLY A 270 -6.05 -5.50 5.39
N VAL A 271 -6.58 -6.14 6.45
CA VAL A 271 -6.45 -5.61 7.83
C VAL A 271 -6.18 -6.72 8.86
N THR A 272 -5.34 -6.44 9.86
CA THR A 272 -5.05 -7.33 11.00
C THR A 272 -5.38 -6.65 12.32
N VAL A 273 -6.06 -7.37 13.23
CA VAL A 273 -6.29 -6.93 14.61
C VAL A 273 -5.29 -7.61 15.55
N MET A 274 -4.52 -6.82 16.28
CA MET A 274 -3.52 -7.31 17.24
C MET A 274 -4.14 -7.63 18.60
N GLU A 275 -3.43 -8.40 19.43
CA GLU A 275 -3.90 -8.77 20.79
C GLU A 275 -4.14 -7.56 21.70
N ASP A 276 -3.46 -6.44 21.45
CA ASP A 276 -3.63 -5.18 22.19
C ASP A 276 -4.82 -4.33 21.71
N GLY A 277 -5.55 -4.79 20.68
CA GLY A 277 -6.67 -4.09 20.08
C GLY A 277 -6.28 -3.06 19.02
N THR A 278 -5.00 -2.96 18.64
CA THR A 278 -4.58 -2.12 17.51
C THR A 278 -4.95 -2.78 16.19
N VAL A 279 -5.38 -1.97 15.21
CA VAL A 279 -5.74 -2.43 13.87
C VAL A 279 -4.68 -1.95 12.89
N TYR A 280 -4.15 -2.84 12.06
CA TYR A 280 -3.13 -2.51 11.06
C TYR A 280 -3.61 -2.82 9.65
N LEU A 281 -3.27 -1.97 8.68
CA LEU A 281 -3.34 -2.31 7.26
C LEU A 281 -2.26 -3.34 6.93
N ASN A 282 -2.65 -4.47 6.33
CA ASN A 282 -1.73 -5.54 5.95
C ASN A 282 -0.68 -5.01 4.96
N GLY A 283 0.53 -5.57 5.01
CA GLY A 283 1.64 -5.18 4.12
C GLY A 283 2.32 -3.85 4.46
N SER A 284 1.71 -2.99 5.28
CA SER A 284 2.20 -1.62 5.52
C SER A 284 2.79 -1.35 6.90
N GLY A 285 2.33 -2.09 7.93
CA GLY A 285 2.61 -1.74 9.32
C GLY A 285 1.95 -0.42 9.78
N ILE A 286 1.04 0.17 8.99
CA ILE A 286 0.30 1.39 9.34
C ILE A 286 -0.91 1.03 10.19
N ALA A 287 -1.00 1.63 11.38
CA ALA A 287 -2.14 1.47 12.26
C ALA A 287 -3.32 2.35 11.79
N ILE A 288 -4.53 1.78 11.85
CA ILE A 288 -5.79 2.50 11.69
C ILE A 288 -6.30 2.83 13.09
N ALA A 289 -6.51 4.10 13.37
CA ALA A 289 -7.16 4.54 14.59
C ALA A 289 -8.50 5.25 14.27
N GLU A 290 -9.24 5.56 15.32
CA GLU A 290 -10.54 6.23 15.19
C GLU A 290 -10.41 7.57 14.44
N GLY A 291 -11.37 7.87 13.57
CA GLY A 291 -11.34 9.05 12.71
C GLY A 291 -10.61 8.86 11.37
N ASP A 292 -9.92 7.73 11.18
CA ASP A 292 -9.17 7.47 9.94
C ASP A 292 -10.04 6.94 8.80
N LEU A 293 -9.55 7.22 7.59
CA LEU A 293 -10.08 6.72 6.34
C LEU A 293 -9.00 5.86 5.66
N ALA A 294 -9.34 4.63 5.30
CA ALA A 294 -8.47 3.76 4.50
C ALA A 294 -9.28 3.08 3.39
N VAL A 295 -8.75 3.07 2.16
CA VAL A 295 -9.44 2.55 0.98
C VAL A 295 -8.45 1.81 0.09
N GLN A 296 -8.77 0.58 -0.29
CA GLN A 296 -7.95 -0.22 -1.18
C GLN A 296 -8.28 0.04 -2.65
N GLN A 297 -9.57 0.01 -3.03
CA GLN A 297 -9.99 0.08 -4.42
C GLN A 297 -11.24 0.93 -4.61
N LEU A 298 -11.19 1.82 -5.61
CA LEU A 298 -12.30 2.70 -5.97
C LEU A 298 -12.29 3.03 -7.46
N ALA A 299 -13.47 3.00 -8.09
CA ALA A 299 -13.68 3.41 -9.48
C ALA A 299 -14.98 4.22 -9.66
N GLY A 300 -14.90 5.44 -10.17
CA GLY A 300 -16.10 6.28 -10.41
C GLY A 300 -15.89 7.41 -11.41
N GLN A 301 -16.91 8.25 -11.61
CA GLN A 301 -16.74 9.50 -12.37
C GLN A 301 -16.01 10.54 -11.55
N GLU A 302 -16.37 10.69 -10.28
CA GLU A 302 -15.75 11.61 -9.33
C GLU A 302 -15.61 10.91 -7.99
N ALA A 303 -14.62 11.30 -7.20
CA ALA A 303 -14.52 10.83 -5.82
C ALA A 303 -14.02 11.90 -4.85
N LEU A 304 -14.69 11.96 -3.70
CA LEU A 304 -14.32 12.80 -2.55
C LEU A 304 -14.09 11.91 -1.34
N LEU A 305 -12.85 11.88 -0.85
CA LEU A 305 -12.46 11.22 0.39
C LEU A 305 -12.07 12.30 1.39
N SER A 306 -12.87 12.45 2.45
CA SER A 306 -12.66 13.45 3.50
C SER A 306 -12.43 12.75 4.83
N SER A 307 -11.29 12.97 5.47
CA SER A 307 -10.98 12.41 6.79
C SER A 307 -10.85 13.50 7.84
N GLY A 308 -11.53 13.33 8.97
CA GLY A 308 -11.34 14.11 10.20
C GLY A 308 -10.03 13.82 10.93
N ARG A 309 -9.20 12.89 10.41
CA ARG A 309 -7.81 12.70 10.83
C ARG A 309 -6.94 12.29 9.63
N THR A 310 -6.58 11.01 9.52
CA THR A 310 -5.64 10.54 8.51
C THR A 310 -6.39 9.87 7.35
N ILE A 311 -5.89 10.06 6.12
CA ILE A 311 -6.19 9.18 4.98
C ILE A 311 -4.97 8.30 4.76
N SER A 312 -5.13 6.97 4.83
CA SER A 312 -4.07 6.00 4.59
C SER A 312 -4.41 5.15 3.37
N LEU A 313 -3.66 5.34 2.28
CA LEU A 313 -3.77 4.55 1.06
C LEU A 313 -2.48 3.75 0.87
N VAL A 314 -2.58 2.44 1.07
CA VAL A 314 -1.45 1.51 0.93
C VAL A 314 -1.80 0.51 -0.16
N GLU A 315 -0.93 0.37 -1.15
CA GLU A 315 -1.12 -0.53 -2.30
C GLU A 315 -2.47 -0.30 -3.01
N SER A 316 -2.98 0.94 -2.94
CA SER A 316 -4.35 1.26 -3.32
C SER A 316 -4.48 1.60 -4.80
N GLU A 317 -5.65 1.35 -5.35
CA GLU A 317 -6.03 1.66 -6.73
C GLU A 317 -7.28 2.55 -6.74
N LEU A 318 -7.07 3.86 -6.94
CA LEU A 318 -8.13 4.85 -7.04
C LEU A 318 -8.14 5.41 -8.46
N MET A 319 -9.21 5.12 -9.20
CA MET A 319 -9.39 5.57 -10.58
C MET A 319 -10.67 6.37 -10.73
N THR A 320 -10.57 7.56 -11.30
CA THR A 320 -11.74 8.39 -11.63
C THR A 320 -11.67 8.89 -13.07
N ASP A 321 -12.81 8.96 -13.75
CA ASP A 321 -12.91 9.54 -15.10
C ASP A 321 -12.87 11.09 -15.07
N GLY A 322 -13.18 11.70 -13.92
CA GLY A 322 -13.17 13.12 -13.63
C GLY A 322 -12.29 13.41 -12.40
N ASP A 323 -12.81 14.17 -11.44
CA ASP A 323 -12.00 14.70 -10.34
C ASP A 323 -11.86 13.73 -9.16
N LEU A 324 -10.69 13.77 -8.50
CA LEU A 324 -10.40 13.05 -7.27
C LEU A 324 -9.86 13.99 -6.19
N PHE A 325 -10.56 14.04 -5.06
CA PHE A 325 -10.20 14.86 -3.90
C PHE A 325 -9.89 13.96 -2.69
N LEU A 326 -8.66 14.04 -2.18
CA LEU A 326 -8.24 13.40 -0.93
C LEU A 326 -7.96 14.50 0.11
N LEU A 327 -8.83 14.66 1.10
CA LEU A 327 -8.80 15.76 2.06
C LEU A 327 -8.67 15.21 3.50
N ALA A 328 -7.46 15.22 4.05
CA ALA A 328 -7.19 14.81 5.43
C ALA A 328 -6.94 16.04 6.33
N THR A 329 -7.63 16.14 7.47
CA THR A 329 -7.38 17.24 8.42
C THR A 329 -6.15 17.03 9.31
N ASP A 330 -5.50 15.87 9.21
CA ASP A 330 -4.21 15.59 9.85
C ASP A 330 -3.17 15.21 8.80
N THR A 331 -3.06 13.91 8.48
CA THR A 331 -2.03 13.40 7.57
C THR A 331 -2.65 12.68 6.36
N LEU A 332 -2.11 12.93 5.17
CA LEU A 332 -2.34 12.08 4.00
C LEU A 332 -1.13 11.17 3.81
N THR A 333 -1.32 9.85 3.92
CA THR A 333 -0.27 8.85 3.79
C THR A 333 -0.51 7.97 2.56
N LEU A 334 0.44 7.98 1.63
CA LEU A 334 0.40 7.20 0.39
C LEU A 334 1.60 6.24 0.33
N ARG A 335 1.36 4.95 0.13
CA ARG A 335 2.39 3.90 0.10
C ARG A 335 2.19 2.91 -1.02
N ASP A 336 3.26 2.57 -1.73
CA ASP A 336 3.36 1.31 -2.48
C ASP A 336 4.15 0.26 -1.67
N SER A 337 4.37 -0.92 -2.25
CA SER A 337 5.27 -1.93 -1.70
C SER A 337 6.20 -2.47 -2.78
N LEU A 338 7.06 -3.44 -2.44
CA LEU A 338 7.95 -4.07 -3.42
C LEU A 338 7.20 -4.85 -4.50
N THR A 339 5.97 -5.28 -4.22
CA THR A 339 5.21 -6.19 -5.11
C THR A 339 3.94 -5.57 -5.65
N THR A 340 3.41 -4.52 -5.00
CA THR A 340 2.12 -3.92 -5.36
C THR A 340 2.29 -2.42 -5.54
N PRO A 341 1.96 -1.86 -6.72
CA PRO A 341 2.02 -0.43 -6.95
C PRO A 341 0.90 0.30 -6.19
N LEU A 342 1.15 1.58 -5.94
CA LEU A 342 0.09 2.55 -5.66
C LEU A 342 -0.37 3.14 -7.01
N VAL A 343 -1.68 3.11 -7.28
CA VAL A 343 -2.28 3.66 -8.50
C VAL A 343 -3.29 4.73 -8.12
N ILE A 344 -2.95 5.99 -8.37
CA ILE A 344 -3.85 7.14 -8.19
C ILE A 344 -4.00 7.84 -9.53
N GLN A 345 -5.18 7.75 -10.12
CA GLN A 345 -5.46 8.30 -11.45
C GLN A 345 -6.79 9.07 -11.46
N ALA A 346 -6.72 10.36 -11.79
CA ALA A 346 -7.87 11.22 -12.06
C ALA A 346 -7.88 11.62 -13.54
N GLY A 347 -9.02 11.48 -14.20
CA GLY A 347 -9.23 11.98 -15.57
C GLY A 347 -9.41 13.50 -15.64
N GLY A 348 -9.82 14.12 -14.53
CA GLY A 348 -9.88 15.55 -14.29
C GLY A 348 -8.83 16.00 -13.26
N ASP A 349 -9.24 16.84 -12.32
CA ASP A 349 -8.35 17.42 -11.30
C ASP A 349 -8.03 16.41 -10.18
N LEU A 350 -6.80 16.45 -9.68
CA LEU A 350 -6.35 15.67 -8.52
C LEU A 350 -5.90 16.63 -7.42
N ILE A 351 -6.60 16.62 -6.29
CA ILE A 351 -6.23 17.41 -5.11
C ILE A 351 -5.93 16.49 -3.95
N LEU A 352 -4.71 16.60 -3.43
CA LEU A 352 -4.21 15.83 -2.31
C LEU A 352 -3.87 16.79 -1.16
N GLN A 353 -4.62 16.72 -0.08
CA GLN A 353 -4.48 17.60 1.08
C GLN A 353 -4.29 16.80 2.36
N GLY A 354 -3.31 17.21 3.15
CA GLY A 354 -3.15 16.83 4.55
C GLY A 354 -2.80 18.08 5.35
N ASP A 355 -3.70 18.57 6.21
CA ASP A 355 -3.52 19.87 6.86
C ASP A 355 -2.22 19.95 7.70
N ARG A 356 -1.78 18.82 8.29
CA ARG A 356 -0.57 18.72 9.11
C ARG A 356 0.60 18.06 8.39
N SER A 357 0.33 17.14 7.47
CA SER A 357 1.38 16.48 6.71
C SER A 357 0.83 15.81 5.46
N VAL A 358 1.62 15.83 4.38
CA VAL A 358 1.47 14.94 3.23
C VAL A 358 2.72 14.08 3.17
N ASP A 359 2.54 12.77 3.18
CA ASP A 359 3.63 11.79 3.25
C ASP A 359 3.42 10.73 2.17
N ILE A 360 4.21 10.83 1.10
CA ILE A 360 4.12 9.95 -0.08
C ILE A 360 5.43 9.18 -0.19
N LEU A 361 5.33 7.85 -0.24
CA LEU A 361 6.43 6.94 -0.53
C LEU A 361 5.93 5.86 -1.51
N ALA A 362 6.14 6.12 -2.80
CA ALA A 362 5.60 5.33 -3.91
C ALA A 362 6.59 5.19 -5.08
N LEU A 363 7.87 4.91 -4.77
CA LEU A 363 8.95 4.74 -5.75
C LEU A 363 9.44 3.29 -5.89
N ASN A 364 8.80 2.31 -5.23
CA ASN A 364 9.07 0.90 -5.55
C ASN A 364 8.56 0.54 -6.95
N HIS A 365 7.54 1.26 -7.43
CA HIS A 365 6.95 1.10 -8.76
C HIS A 365 6.96 2.42 -9.58
N PRO A 366 8.14 2.93 -9.99
CA PRO A 366 8.28 4.25 -10.64
C PRO A 366 7.61 4.38 -12.02
N ALA A 367 7.10 3.27 -12.57
CA ALA A 367 6.29 3.24 -13.79
C ALA A 367 4.82 3.67 -13.58
N PHE A 368 4.39 3.83 -12.32
CA PHE A 368 3.03 4.23 -11.94
C PHE A 368 3.07 5.60 -11.24
N PRO A 369 3.19 6.71 -12.01
CA PRO A 369 3.12 8.03 -11.42
C PRO A 369 1.71 8.31 -10.88
N LEU A 370 1.61 9.17 -9.87
CA LEU A 370 0.33 9.78 -9.51
C LEU A 370 -0.09 10.68 -10.65
N GLN A 371 -1.31 10.50 -11.15
CA GLN A 371 -1.74 11.09 -12.41
C GLN A 371 -3.03 11.91 -12.30
N SER A 372 -2.99 13.10 -12.88
CA SER A 372 -4.15 13.95 -13.15
C SER A 372 -4.26 14.26 -14.63
N GLY A 373 -5.47 14.21 -15.18
CA GLY A 373 -5.78 14.70 -16.54
C GLY A 373 -5.99 16.21 -16.62
N GLY A 374 -6.16 16.88 -15.48
CA GLY A 374 -6.26 18.33 -15.32
C GLY A 374 -5.22 18.87 -14.34
N LEU A 375 -5.67 19.70 -13.39
CA LEU A 375 -4.84 20.31 -12.34
C LEU A 375 -4.42 19.26 -11.30
N PHE A 376 -3.14 19.28 -10.90
CA PHE A 376 -2.65 18.50 -9.76
C PHE A 376 -2.22 19.45 -8.63
N GLN A 377 -2.82 19.33 -7.45
CA GLN A 377 -2.39 20.05 -6.25
C GLN A 377 -1.99 19.13 -5.09
N LEU A 378 -0.86 19.46 -4.43
CA LEU A 378 -0.50 18.99 -3.10
C LEU A 378 -0.68 20.14 -2.10
N ILE A 379 -1.38 19.93 -0.99
CA ILE A 379 -1.73 20.99 -0.05
C ILE A 379 -1.43 20.59 1.40
N SER A 380 -0.64 21.39 2.13
CA SER A 380 -0.40 21.22 3.58
C SER A 380 0.15 22.48 4.23
N ASP A 381 -0.25 22.77 5.48
CA ASP A 381 0.43 23.75 6.34
C ASP A 381 1.65 23.15 7.07
N GLY A 382 1.89 21.85 6.93
CA GLY A 382 3.00 21.14 7.57
C GLY A 382 4.00 20.55 6.59
N VAL A 383 4.50 19.35 6.89
CA VAL A 383 5.57 18.72 6.07
C VAL A 383 4.94 18.05 4.86
N ILE A 384 5.48 18.36 3.67
CA ILE A 384 5.15 17.68 2.41
C ILE A 384 6.38 16.85 2.02
N SER A 385 6.29 15.52 2.13
CA SER A 385 7.30 14.55 1.69
C SER A 385 6.82 13.85 0.42
N THR A 386 7.58 13.94 -0.66
CA THR A 386 7.12 13.53 -2.00
C THR A 386 8.05 12.52 -2.68
N ASP A 387 8.17 11.32 -2.13
CA ASP A 387 8.94 10.25 -2.73
C ASP A 387 8.07 9.51 -3.78
N ALA A 388 7.79 10.17 -4.90
CA ALA A 388 6.99 9.64 -6.03
C ALA A 388 7.22 10.40 -7.35
N HIS A 389 6.70 9.82 -8.44
CA HIS A 389 6.58 10.51 -9.73
C HIS A 389 5.17 11.11 -9.90
N PHE A 390 5.10 12.29 -10.51
CA PHE A 390 3.88 13.07 -10.69
C PHE A 390 3.67 13.45 -12.16
N VAL A 391 2.44 13.27 -12.63
CA VAL A 391 2.02 13.63 -13.98
C VAL A 391 0.73 14.46 -13.92
N SER A 392 0.75 15.65 -14.50
CA SER A 392 -0.42 16.53 -14.63
C SER A 392 -0.68 16.90 -16.09
N GLY A 393 -1.93 16.75 -16.53
CA GLY A 393 -2.44 17.27 -17.80
C GLY A 393 -2.75 18.77 -17.80
N GLY A 394 -2.37 19.47 -16.74
CA GLY A 394 -2.55 20.91 -16.56
C GLY A 394 -1.44 21.47 -15.67
N ALA A 395 -1.78 22.41 -14.80
CA ALA A 395 -0.83 22.96 -13.84
C ALA A 395 -0.55 21.99 -12.68
N PHE A 396 0.66 22.05 -12.14
CA PHE A 396 1.06 21.34 -10.93
C PHE A 396 1.45 22.34 -9.85
N SER A 397 0.88 22.24 -8.65
CA SER A 397 1.19 23.16 -7.56
C SER A 397 1.34 22.47 -6.21
N ILE A 398 2.34 22.90 -5.42
CA ILE A 398 2.50 22.56 -4.01
C ILE A 398 2.21 23.80 -3.18
N LEU A 399 1.14 23.76 -2.38
CA LEU A 399 0.57 24.92 -1.70
C LEU A 399 0.38 24.69 -0.20
N ASP A 400 0.29 25.78 0.55
CA ASP A 400 -0.25 25.78 1.91
C ASP A 400 -1.78 25.94 1.90
N LEU A 401 -2.45 25.83 3.05
CA LEU A 401 -3.91 25.97 3.13
C LEU A 401 -4.40 27.40 2.82
N SER A 402 -3.50 28.38 2.78
CA SER A 402 -3.79 29.76 2.37
C SER A 402 -3.65 29.97 0.86
N GLY A 403 -3.21 28.94 0.11
CA GLY A 403 -2.97 28.98 -1.32
C GLY A 403 -1.66 29.65 -1.71
N GLN A 404 -0.69 29.77 -0.82
CA GLN A 404 0.67 30.23 -1.14
C GLN A 404 1.59 29.03 -1.44
N PRO A 405 2.67 29.19 -2.23
CA PRO A 405 3.61 28.11 -2.50
C PRO A 405 4.21 27.53 -1.20
N ALA A 406 4.08 26.22 -1.00
CA ALA A 406 4.61 25.51 0.16
C ALA A 406 5.90 24.76 -0.16
N SER A 407 6.78 24.67 0.83
CA SER A 407 8.04 23.94 0.72
C SER A 407 7.83 22.44 0.89
N PHE A 408 8.67 21.64 0.24
CA PHE A 408 8.59 20.18 0.29
C PHE A 408 9.98 19.54 0.39
N VAL A 409 10.00 18.28 0.80
CA VAL A 409 11.21 17.47 0.97
C VAL A 409 11.07 16.13 0.26
N SER A 410 12.20 15.52 -0.03
CA SER A 410 12.23 14.17 -0.59
C SER A 410 13.51 13.45 -0.19
N LEU A 411 13.40 12.21 0.26
CA LEU A 411 14.56 11.36 0.54
C LEU A 411 15.05 10.67 -0.74
N TYR A 412 14.13 10.40 -1.65
CA TYR A 412 14.31 9.82 -2.97
C TYR A 412 13.89 10.84 -4.04
N ASP A 413 14.20 10.61 -5.31
CA ASP A 413 14.00 11.63 -6.33
C ASP A 413 12.53 11.77 -6.75
N PRO A 414 11.94 12.98 -6.63
CA PRO A 414 10.68 13.26 -7.29
C PRO A 414 10.93 13.61 -8.75
N ILE A 415 10.04 13.12 -9.61
CA ILE A 415 9.91 13.58 -11.00
C ILE A 415 8.55 14.25 -11.14
N ILE A 416 8.54 15.52 -11.55
CA ILE A 416 7.32 16.31 -11.79
C ILE A 416 7.22 16.62 -13.27
N SER A 417 6.15 16.15 -13.91
CA SER A 417 5.85 16.43 -15.32
C SER A 417 4.48 17.08 -15.44
N ALA A 418 4.41 18.32 -15.94
CA ALA A 418 3.17 19.06 -16.03
C ALA A 418 2.95 19.67 -17.42
N ASP A 419 1.77 19.47 -17.98
CA ASP A 419 1.31 20.19 -19.17
C ASP A 419 0.68 21.55 -18.81
N GLY A 420 1.48 22.38 -18.14
CA GLY A 420 1.08 23.68 -17.66
C GLY A 420 2.19 24.33 -16.85
N ASP A 421 1.81 25.26 -15.98
CA ASP A 421 2.73 25.89 -15.03
C ASP A 421 3.01 24.96 -13.85
N VAL A 422 4.23 24.99 -13.33
CA VAL A 422 4.63 24.33 -12.08
C VAL A 422 4.95 25.38 -11.02
N GLN A 423 4.36 25.27 -9.84
CA GLN A 423 4.61 26.19 -8.72
C GLN A 423 4.88 25.46 -7.38
N PHE A 424 5.94 25.81 -6.67
CA PHE A 424 6.26 25.30 -5.33
C PHE A 424 7.11 26.28 -4.51
N GLY A 425 7.20 26.07 -3.20
CA GLY A 425 8.05 26.83 -2.27
C GLY A 425 9.52 26.39 -2.30
N ASP A 426 10.17 26.27 -1.14
CA ASP A 426 11.55 25.75 -1.08
C ASP A 426 11.57 24.21 -1.26
N TYR A 427 12.66 23.67 -1.80
CA TYR A 427 12.91 22.23 -1.88
C TYR A 427 14.19 21.86 -1.14
N THR A 428 14.16 20.77 -0.36
CA THR A 428 15.38 20.15 0.19
C THR A 428 15.28 18.63 0.08
N GLY A 429 16.21 17.99 -0.63
CA GLY A 429 16.14 16.54 -0.81
C GLY A 429 17.15 15.98 -1.80
N ALA A 430 16.87 14.76 -2.26
CA ALA A 430 17.60 14.11 -3.35
C ALA A 430 17.51 14.90 -4.67
N ALA A 431 18.09 14.35 -5.73
CA ALA A 431 18.03 14.92 -7.07
C ALA A 431 16.56 15.21 -7.47
N LEU A 432 16.33 16.28 -8.24
CA LEU A 432 14.99 16.74 -8.61
C LEU A 432 14.90 16.99 -10.12
N LEU A 433 13.85 16.47 -10.74
CA LEU A 433 13.48 16.77 -12.11
C LEU A 433 12.10 17.41 -12.18
N VAL A 434 12.03 18.57 -12.82
CA VAL A 434 10.76 19.24 -13.14
C VAL A 434 10.74 19.59 -14.63
N GLU A 435 9.72 19.13 -15.33
CA GLU A 435 9.42 19.56 -16.69
C GLU A 435 8.00 20.11 -16.82
N ALA A 436 7.88 21.22 -17.55
CA ALA A 436 6.67 22.00 -17.69
C ALA A 436 6.54 22.52 -19.13
N THR A 437 5.36 22.38 -19.74
CA THR A 437 5.07 23.08 -21.02
C THR A 437 4.85 24.58 -20.80
N GLY A 438 4.52 24.99 -19.57
CA GLY A 438 4.45 26.37 -19.09
C GLY A 438 5.72 26.83 -18.36
N SER A 439 5.54 27.64 -17.33
CA SER A 439 6.61 28.18 -16.47
C SER A 439 6.89 27.29 -15.26
N ILE A 440 8.06 27.45 -14.64
CA ILE A 440 8.41 26.82 -13.36
C ILE A 440 8.74 27.92 -12.38
N GLU A 441 7.96 28.02 -11.31
CA GLU A 441 8.17 28.94 -10.19
C GLU A 441 8.49 28.14 -8.92
N GLY A 442 9.70 28.35 -8.39
CA GLY A 442 10.19 27.66 -7.20
C GLY A 442 10.90 28.62 -6.24
N GLY A 443 10.98 28.23 -4.97
CA GLY A 443 11.81 28.88 -3.95
C GLY A 443 13.28 28.46 -4.01
N THR A 444 13.92 28.37 -2.85
CA THR A 444 15.30 27.89 -2.71
C THR A 444 15.35 26.37 -2.86
N ILE A 445 16.21 25.87 -3.74
CA ILE A 445 16.38 24.43 -4.00
C ILE A 445 17.73 23.97 -3.44
N ASN A 446 17.71 23.01 -2.52
CA ASN A 446 18.89 22.43 -1.87
C ASN A 446 18.97 20.91 -2.15
N ILE A 447 19.82 20.52 -3.10
CA ILE A 447 20.05 19.11 -3.44
C ILE A 447 21.12 18.53 -2.51
N THR A 448 20.78 17.49 -1.77
CA THR A 448 21.67 16.89 -0.75
C THR A 448 22.34 15.60 -1.21
N GLN A 449 21.77 14.90 -2.18
CA GLN A 449 22.25 13.60 -2.67
C GLN A 449 21.75 13.28 -4.10
N PRO A 450 22.38 12.33 -4.81
CA PRO A 450 21.79 11.72 -6.01
C PRO A 450 20.49 10.97 -5.71
N ASP A 451 19.76 10.62 -6.77
CA ASP A 451 18.72 9.58 -6.76
C ASP A 451 19.36 8.22 -6.38
N LEU A 452 19.01 7.68 -5.21
CA LEU A 452 19.42 6.35 -4.77
C LEU A 452 18.36 5.28 -5.08
N THR A 453 17.20 5.68 -5.59
CA THR A 453 16.08 4.86 -6.05
C THR A 453 16.40 4.18 -7.38
N TYR A 454 17.38 4.67 -8.13
CA TYR A 454 17.95 3.99 -9.31
C TYR A 454 18.99 2.90 -8.96
N SER A 455 18.60 1.94 -8.14
CA SER A 455 19.06 0.57 -8.34
C SER A 455 17.84 -0.24 -8.76
N VAL A 456 17.65 -0.36 -10.08
CA VAL A 456 16.92 -1.49 -10.64
C VAL A 456 17.70 -2.72 -10.17
N ILE A 457 17.34 -3.25 -9.00
CA ILE A 457 17.79 -4.57 -8.60
C ILE A 457 17.02 -5.49 -9.54
N PRO A 458 17.68 -6.14 -10.52
CA PRO A 458 16.99 -7.08 -11.39
C PRO A 458 16.33 -8.15 -10.51
N ASP A 459 15.16 -8.69 -10.89
CA ASP A 459 14.60 -9.85 -10.18
C ASP A 459 15.65 -10.97 -10.14
N TRP A 460 16.27 -11.17 -8.98
CA TRP A 460 17.33 -12.16 -8.79
C TRP A 460 16.70 -13.49 -8.41
N GLU A 461 16.90 -14.49 -9.25
CA GLU A 461 16.69 -15.87 -8.85
C GLU A 461 17.90 -16.35 -8.04
N ILE A 462 17.68 -17.23 -7.07
CA ILE A 462 18.73 -17.78 -6.20
C ILE A 462 18.74 -19.31 -6.32
N VAL A 463 19.94 -19.89 -6.39
CA VAL A 463 20.19 -21.33 -6.27
C VAL A 463 21.23 -21.60 -5.18
N GLY A 464 21.05 -22.66 -4.39
CA GLY A 464 21.93 -22.96 -3.26
C GLY A 464 21.62 -22.12 -2.01
N VAL A 465 22.64 -21.86 -1.20
CA VAL A 465 22.58 -21.06 0.02
C VAL A 465 22.89 -19.59 -0.30
N GLY A 466 21.87 -18.76 -0.32
CA GLY A 466 22.02 -17.32 -0.55
C GLY A 466 20.74 -16.59 -0.19
N ARG A 467 20.85 -15.27 0.00
CA ARG A 467 19.71 -14.37 0.17
C ARG A 467 20.00 -13.04 -0.52
N VAL A 468 18.96 -12.47 -1.11
CA VAL A 468 18.96 -11.08 -1.59
C VAL A 468 18.39 -10.26 -0.44
N GLU A 469 19.13 -9.27 0.02
CA GLU A 469 18.72 -8.42 1.15
C GLU A 469 18.21 -7.09 0.60
N PHE A 470 16.94 -6.78 0.86
CA PHE A 470 16.28 -5.56 0.41
C PHE A 470 16.41 -4.40 1.41
N SER A 471 17.18 -4.57 2.48
CA SER A 471 17.44 -3.56 3.51
C SER A 471 18.74 -3.86 4.24
N ASN A 472 19.51 -2.81 4.56
CA ASN A 472 20.74 -2.88 5.38
C ASN A 472 20.56 -3.82 6.59
N TYR A 473 21.35 -4.89 6.64
CA TYR A 473 21.35 -5.85 7.73
C TYR A 473 21.94 -5.24 9.02
N ASP A 474 21.10 -5.22 10.05
CA ASP A 474 21.34 -5.16 11.51
C ASP A 474 21.69 -3.83 12.22
N THR A 475 20.74 -3.46 13.06
CA THR A 475 20.68 -2.40 14.08
C THR A 475 21.70 -2.45 15.23
N ALA A 476 22.85 -3.13 15.09
CA ALA A 476 23.80 -3.32 16.19
C ALA A 476 25.26 -2.93 15.92
N ASN A 477 25.69 -2.69 14.67
CA ASN A 477 27.07 -2.31 14.36
C ASN A 477 27.13 -1.25 13.26
N ALA A 478 27.73 -0.09 13.56
CA ALA A 478 27.88 1.04 12.64
C ALA A 478 28.96 0.86 11.56
N ASP A 479 29.51 -0.35 11.41
CA ASP A 479 30.60 -0.68 10.47
C ASP A 479 30.18 -1.77 9.45
N ALA A 480 28.88 -2.10 9.32
CA ALA A 480 28.42 -3.04 8.31
C ALA A 480 28.36 -2.37 6.92
N VAL A 481 29.03 -2.96 5.94
CA VAL A 481 28.97 -2.55 4.53
C VAL A 481 27.59 -2.93 3.99
N PRO A 482 26.81 -1.98 3.40
CA PRO A 482 25.55 -2.32 2.76
C PRO A 482 25.79 -3.28 1.59
N ALA A 483 24.96 -4.32 1.45
CA ALA A 483 25.05 -5.31 0.37
C ALA A 483 23.65 -5.65 -0.16
N GLN A 484 23.52 -5.73 -1.48
CA GLN A 484 22.29 -6.14 -2.18
C GLN A 484 22.06 -7.66 -2.13
N ALA A 485 23.13 -8.45 -2.08
CA ALA A 485 23.02 -9.90 -1.96
C ALA A 485 24.20 -10.53 -1.21
N ILE A 486 23.92 -11.64 -0.54
CA ILE A 486 24.89 -12.51 0.13
C ILE A 486 24.71 -13.94 -0.38
N ILE A 487 25.77 -14.53 -0.91
CA ILE A 487 25.79 -15.92 -1.36
C ILE A 487 26.88 -16.67 -0.60
N THR A 488 26.61 -17.90 -0.14
CA THR A 488 27.54 -18.67 0.69
C THR A 488 27.64 -20.12 0.25
N THR A 489 28.76 -20.78 0.57
CA THR A 489 28.95 -22.22 0.36
C THR A 489 28.58 -23.05 1.61
N ARG A 490 28.06 -22.41 2.66
CA ARG A 490 27.58 -23.05 3.89
C ARG A 490 26.39 -22.32 4.51
N ASN A 491 25.47 -23.08 5.09
CA ASN A 491 24.36 -22.57 5.90
C ASN A 491 24.92 -21.92 7.19
N LEU A 492 24.88 -20.59 7.28
CA LEU A 492 25.48 -19.82 8.39
C LEU A 492 24.59 -19.78 9.63
N ASP A 493 23.29 -20.09 9.49
CA ASP A 493 22.34 -19.99 10.58
C ASP A 493 22.01 -21.38 11.15
N GLY A 494 22.43 -21.59 12.39
CA GLY A 494 22.10 -22.78 13.18
C GLY A 494 20.61 -22.86 13.52
N GLY A 495 19.77 -23.10 12.50
CA GLY A 495 18.33 -23.35 12.62
C GLY A 495 17.49 -22.09 12.77
N ASN A 496 17.06 -21.49 11.65
CA ASN A 496 15.73 -20.90 11.42
C ASN A 496 15.72 -20.16 10.06
N GLY A 497 15.37 -20.85 8.96
CA GLY A 497 14.83 -20.18 7.75
C GLY A 497 15.51 -20.39 6.40
N LEU A 498 16.77 -20.83 6.31
CA LEU A 498 17.44 -21.07 5.02
C LEU A 498 17.13 -22.49 4.50
N ASN A 499 16.20 -22.62 3.56
CA ASN A 499 15.66 -23.90 3.09
C ASN A 499 16.40 -24.56 1.90
N ASN A 500 17.53 -24.05 1.42
CA ASN A 500 18.29 -24.71 0.35
C ASN A 500 19.66 -25.19 0.81
N ALA A 501 20.01 -26.42 0.43
CA ALA A 501 21.39 -26.91 0.46
C ALA A 501 22.17 -26.33 -0.73
N VAL A 502 23.50 -26.24 -0.63
CA VAL A 502 24.35 -25.96 -1.80
C VAL A 502 24.02 -26.94 -2.94
N VAL A 503 24.06 -26.47 -4.18
CA VAL A 503 23.76 -27.29 -5.36
C VAL A 503 25.02 -27.83 -6.01
N THR A 504 24.93 -28.93 -6.74
CA THR A 504 26.08 -29.51 -7.45
C THR A 504 26.62 -28.55 -8.50
N ALA A 505 27.90 -28.65 -8.86
CA ALA A 505 28.51 -27.81 -9.89
C ALA A 505 27.72 -27.84 -11.22
N ALA A 506 27.21 -29.00 -11.63
CA ALA A 506 26.39 -29.15 -12.83
C ALA A 506 25.04 -28.42 -12.74
N GLU A 507 24.40 -28.43 -11.56
CA GLU A 507 23.15 -27.66 -11.33
C GLU A 507 23.42 -26.16 -11.31
N LEU A 508 24.56 -25.74 -10.74
CA LEU A 508 24.99 -24.34 -10.73
C LEU A 508 25.32 -23.84 -12.14
N GLU A 509 26.04 -24.62 -12.95
CA GLU A 509 26.33 -24.29 -14.35
C GLU A 509 25.04 -24.14 -15.17
N ALA A 510 24.11 -25.09 -15.04
CA ALA A 510 22.81 -25.02 -15.71
C ALA A 510 22.00 -23.79 -15.27
N PHE A 511 22.07 -23.42 -13.99
CA PHE A 511 21.43 -22.22 -13.46
C PHE A 511 22.05 -20.94 -14.03
N LEU A 512 23.37 -20.82 -14.06
CA LEU A 512 24.09 -19.65 -14.60
C LEU A 512 24.06 -19.56 -16.14
N GLY A 513 23.46 -20.55 -16.82
CA GLY A 513 23.40 -20.63 -18.28
C GLY A 513 24.73 -21.02 -18.93
N LEU A 514 25.61 -21.68 -18.19
CA LEU A 514 26.94 -22.11 -18.66
C LEU A 514 26.89 -23.49 -19.32
N ASN A 515 27.94 -23.84 -20.07
CA ASN A 515 28.10 -25.19 -20.58
C ASN A 515 28.58 -26.13 -19.46
N PRO A 516 28.32 -27.44 -19.58
CA PRO A 516 28.86 -28.42 -18.65
C PRO A 516 30.40 -28.33 -18.54
N ASP A 517 30.90 -28.38 -17.31
CA ASP A 517 32.31 -28.31 -16.91
C ASP A 517 32.99 -26.93 -17.08
N ASP A 518 32.25 -25.89 -17.47
CA ASP A 518 32.79 -24.53 -17.61
C ASP A 518 33.41 -24.03 -16.28
N LEU A 519 32.78 -24.27 -15.12
CA LEU A 519 33.33 -23.86 -13.82
C LEU A 519 34.59 -24.64 -13.43
N SER A 520 34.66 -25.92 -13.82
CA SER A 520 35.83 -26.78 -13.56
C SER A 520 37.00 -26.52 -14.51
N SER A 521 36.78 -25.74 -15.56
CA SER A 521 37.79 -25.35 -16.55
C SER A 521 38.53 -24.05 -16.19
N LEU A 522 38.01 -23.30 -15.23
CA LEU A 522 38.71 -22.18 -14.60
C LEU A 522 39.85 -22.79 -13.79
N ASP A 523 41.06 -22.21 -13.83
CA ASP A 523 42.32 -22.77 -13.27
C ASP A 523 42.33 -22.94 -11.71
N HIS A 524 41.19 -23.25 -11.08
CA HIS A 524 40.94 -23.34 -9.63
C HIS A 524 40.58 -24.75 -9.15
N GLY A 525 40.63 -25.74 -10.05
CA GLY A 525 40.31 -27.13 -9.72
C GLY A 525 38.92 -27.58 -10.14
N ALA A 526 38.59 -28.83 -9.80
CA ALA A 526 37.26 -29.37 -10.10
C ALA A 526 36.22 -28.76 -9.16
N ALA A 527 35.26 -28.03 -9.73
CA ALA A 527 34.11 -27.49 -9.01
C ALA A 527 33.24 -28.64 -8.51
N ILE A 528 32.89 -28.63 -7.22
CA ILE A 528 32.08 -29.70 -6.60
C ILE A 528 30.63 -29.24 -6.43
N ASN A 529 30.44 -28.11 -5.76
CA ASN A 529 29.13 -27.54 -5.44
C ASN A 529 29.26 -26.04 -5.19
N GLY A 530 28.14 -25.36 -5.02
CA GLY A 530 28.14 -23.94 -4.69
C GLY A 530 26.74 -23.36 -4.63
N SER A 531 26.71 -22.05 -4.69
CA SER A 531 25.50 -21.25 -4.64
C SER A 531 25.65 -20.09 -5.62
N GLY A 532 24.53 -19.61 -6.16
CA GLY A 532 24.56 -18.51 -7.12
C GLY A 532 23.26 -17.75 -7.18
N ILE A 533 23.35 -16.55 -7.71
CA ILE A 533 22.20 -15.74 -8.11
C ILE A 533 22.28 -15.48 -9.60
N ARG A 534 21.13 -15.30 -10.24
CA ARG A 534 21.08 -14.88 -11.63
C ARG A 534 19.94 -13.93 -11.87
N THR A 535 20.06 -13.18 -12.94
CA THR A 535 18.96 -12.39 -13.46
C THR A 535 19.08 -12.24 -14.97
N THR A 536 18.02 -11.75 -15.62
CA THR A 536 18.00 -11.47 -17.04
C THR A 536 18.19 -9.98 -17.25
N ILE A 537 19.22 -9.60 -18.01
CA ILE A 537 19.48 -8.22 -18.41
C ILE A 537 19.42 -8.09 -19.93
N THR A 538 19.03 -6.93 -20.44
CA THR A 538 19.14 -6.60 -21.87
C THR A 538 20.09 -5.42 -22.01
N VAL A 539 21.10 -5.57 -22.86
CA VAL A 539 22.23 -4.64 -23.01
C VAL A 539 22.52 -4.39 -24.49
N GLU A 540 23.06 -3.22 -24.81
CA GLU A 540 23.53 -2.81 -26.12
C GLU A 540 25.04 -3.06 -26.29
N ALA A 541 25.50 -3.07 -27.54
CA ALA A 541 26.93 -3.22 -27.83
C ALA A 541 27.68 -1.93 -27.44
N GLY A 542 28.66 -2.05 -26.55
CA GLY A 542 29.38 -0.92 -25.95
C GLY A 542 29.04 -0.68 -24.48
N ASP A 543 28.07 -1.41 -23.94
CA ASP A 543 27.69 -1.31 -22.53
C ASP A 543 28.80 -1.80 -21.60
N ILE A 544 28.82 -1.29 -20.37
CA ILE A 544 29.69 -1.79 -19.30
C ILE A 544 28.79 -2.22 -18.15
N ILE A 545 28.88 -3.49 -17.77
CA ILE A 545 28.21 -4.01 -16.58
C ILE A 545 29.17 -3.82 -15.41
N ARG A 546 28.75 -3.06 -14.40
CA ARG A 546 29.53 -2.82 -13.19
C ARG A 546 28.85 -3.53 -12.01
N LEU A 547 29.65 -4.16 -11.15
CA LEU A 547 29.19 -4.64 -9.83
C LEU A 547 30.30 -4.46 -8.79
N ASN A 548 29.90 -4.16 -7.57
CA ASN A 548 30.76 -4.17 -6.40
C ASN A 548 30.65 -5.52 -5.70
N TRP A 549 31.76 -6.07 -5.24
CA TRP A 549 31.80 -7.38 -4.60
C TRP A 549 32.88 -7.46 -3.53
N GLN A 550 32.68 -8.34 -2.56
CA GLN A 550 33.70 -8.68 -1.57
C GLN A 550 33.63 -10.17 -1.24
N PHE A 551 34.78 -10.84 -1.37
CA PHE A 551 34.91 -12.26 -1.12
C PHE A 551 35.50 -12.53 0.27
N PHE A 552 34.89 -13.50 0.96
CA PHE A 552 35.18 -13.91 2.31
C PHE A 552 35.42 -15.41 2.32
N THR A 553 36.52 -15.87 2.90
CA THR A 553 36.81 -17.30 3.01
C THR A 553 37.51 -17.64 4.32
N ASP A 554 37.25 -18.83 4.88
CA ASP A 554 38.05 -19.40 5.98
C ASP A 554 39.13 -20.39 5.48
N GLU A 555 39.40 -20.42 4.17
CA GLU A 555 40.53 -21.12 3.56
C GLU A 555 41.85 -20.36 3.76
N PHE A 556 42.94 -21.11 3.95
CA PHE A 556 44.28 -20.54 4.08
C PHE A 556 45.31 -21.37 3.31
N SER A 557 45.85 -20.79 2.25
CA SER A 557 47.06 -21.28 1.59
C SER A 557 48.05 -20.14 1.36
N THR A 558 49.35 -20.47 1.34
CA THR A 558 50.45 -19.53 1.01
C THR A 558 51.10 -19.87 -0.32
N VAL A 559 50.52 -20.83 -1.04
CA VAL A 559 50.98 -21.39 -2.31
C VAL A 559 49.73 -21.67 -3.13
N PHE A 560 49.77 -21.32 -4.42
CA PHE A 560 48.70 -21.65 -5.37
C PHE A 560 48.21 -23.09 -5.19
N ASP A 561 46.95 -23.25 -4.82
CA ASP A 561 46.29 -24.55 -4.65
C ASP A 561 45.05 -24.58 -5.57
N PRO A 562 45.05 -25.43 -6.62
CA PRO A 562 43.89 -25.63 -7.49
C PRO A 562 42.79 -26.44 -6.80
N SER A 563 42.62 -26.24 -5.49
CA SER A 563 41.61 -26.85 -4.62
C SER A 563 40.94 -25.78 -3.76
N ASN A 564 41.08 -24.51 -4.15
CA ASN A 564 40.59 -23.37 -3.38
C ASN A 564 39.24 -22.91 -3.91
N ASP A 565 38.38 -22.51 -2.98
CA ASP A 565 37.11 -21.88 -3.28
C ASP A 565 37.31 -20.58 -4.06
N PHE A 566 36.33 -20.28 -4.91
CA PHE A 566 36.40 -19.12 -5.79
C PHE A 566 35.02 -18.52 -6.05
N ALA A 567 35.03 -17.25 -6.46
CA ALA A 567 33.86 -16.49 -6.86
C ALA A 567 33.94 -16.11 -8.34
N VAL A 568 32.80 -16.18 -9.03
CA VAL A 568 32.71 -15.87 -10.46
C VAL A 568 31.54 -14.96 -10.77
N VAL A 569 31.68 -14.22 -11.87
CA VAL A 569 30.58 -13.58 -12.60
C VAL A 569 30.52 -14.14 -14.01
N SER A 570 29.33 -14.42 -14.52
CA SER A 570 29.09 -14.91 -15.86
C SER A 570 28.05 -14.08 -16.61
N LEU A 571 28.23 -14.02 -17.93
CA LEU A 571 27.23 -13.56 -18.87
C LEU A 571 26.96 -14.71 -19.83
N SER A 572 25.70 -15.11 -19.97
CA SER A 572 25.29 -16.16 -20.91
C SER A 572 24.15 -15.67 -21.80
N GLY A 573 24.34 -15.72 -23.12
CA GLY A 573 23.38 -15.21 -24.10
C GLY A 573 23.98 -15.19 -25.51
N PRO A 574 23.93 -14.05 -26.23
CA PRO A 574 24.58 -13.88 -27.53
C PRO A 574 26.08 -14.23 -27.53
N GLU A 575 26.73 -14.07 -26.37
CA GLU A 575 28.08 -14.55 -26.07
C GLU A 575 28.06 -15.16 -24.66
N VAL A 576 28.90 -16.17 -24.42
CA VAL A 576 29.10 -16.76 -23.09
C VAL A 576 30.48 -16.37 -22.61
N SER A 577 30.55 -15.70 -21.45
CA SER A 577 31.78 -15.30 -20.79
C SER A 577 31.71 -15.58 -19.30
N ILE A 578 32.83 -16.02 -18.72
CA ILE A 578 32.97 -16.26 -17.29
C ILE A 578 34.23 -15.54 -16.83
N THR A 579 34.10 -14.73 -15.80
CA THR A 579 35.21 -13.98 -15.22
C THR A 579 35.37 -14.35 -13.75
N ASN A 580 36.60 -14.65 -13.35
CA ASN A 580 36.92 -14.88 -11.95
C ASN A 580 36.91 -13.55 -11.20
N LEU A 581 36.18 -13.50 -10.08
CA LEU A 581 36.17 -12.37 -9.16
C LEU A 581 37.31 -12.50 -8.15
N ALA A 582 37.34 -13.62 -7.42
CA ALA A 582 38.38 -13.95 -6.44
C ALA A 582 38.60 -15.46 -6.33
N ASN A 583 39.77 -15.82 -5.80
CA ASN A 583 40.10 -17.17 -5.34
C ASN A 583 40.83 -17.04 -3.98
N ALA A 584 40.85 -18.09 -3.16
CA ALA A 584 41.55 -18.09 -1.86
C ALA A 584 43.10 -18.11 -1.95
N ASP A 585 43.66 -17.71 -3.10
CA ASP A 585 45.09 -17.76 -3.43
C ASP A 585 45.76 -16.37 -3.50
N THR A 586 45.04 -15.27 -3.25
CA THR A 586 45.66 -13.94 -3.33
C THR A 586 46.63 -13.72 -2.14
N PRO A 587 47.94 -13.50 -2.41
CA PRO A 587 48.91 -13.38 -1.34
C PRO A 587 48.92 -11.94 -0.82
N ASP A 588 48.16 -11.63 0.22
CA ASP A 588 48.41 -10.42 0.99
C ASP A 588 48.69 -10.66 2.48
N ASN A 589 49.74 -9.98 2.94
CA ASN A 589 50.41 -10.13 4.23
C ASN A 589 49.48 -9.73 5.40
N PHE A 590 48.90 -10.68 6.14
CA PHE A 590 48.27 -10.36 7.42
C PHE A 590 48.61 -11.33 8.55
N THR A 591 49.02 -10.78 9.69
CA THR A 591 49.38 -11.51 10.92
C THR A 591 48.24 -11.39 11.93
N LEU A 592 47.73 -12.51 12.43
CA LEU A 592 46.71 -12.59 13.48
C LEU A 592 47.21 -11.98 14.80
N ASN A 593 46.47 -11.02 15.37
CA ASN A 593 46.49 -10.80 16.82
C ASN A 593 45.34 -11.59 17.44
N ALA A 594 45.68 -12.75 18.01
CA ALA A 594 44.75 -13.59 18.73
C ALA A 594 44.30 -12.90 20.04
N GLY A 595 43.00 -12.61 20.15
CA GLY A 595 42.42 -12.20 21.43
C GLY A 595 40.97 -11.72 21.35
N GLY A 596 40.01 -12.65 21.38
CA GLY A 596 38.60 -12.34 21.66
C GLY A 596 37.64 -13.16 20.80
N VAL A 597 36.83 -14.01 21.44
CA VAL A 597 35.92 -14.94 20.80
C VAL A 597 34.53 -14.31 20.73
N ASN A 598 33.97 -14.13 19.53
CA ASN A 598 32.53 -14.04 19.28
C ASN A 598 32.20 -14.61 17.89
N GLN A 599 31.19 -15.48 17.81
CA GLN A 599 30.90 -16.34 16.64
C GLN A 599 29.82 -15.73 15.72
N SER A 600 30.11 -14.58 15.10
CA SER A 600 29.28 -13.96 14.07
C SER A 600 30.22 -13.28 13.06
N LEU A 601 30.37 -13.85 11.86
CA LEU A 601 31.25 -13.39 10.76
C LEU A 601 32.77 -13.18 11.03
N ASP A 602 33.25 -13.22 12.27
CA ASP A 602 34.66 -12.92 12.64
C ASP A 602 35.73 -13.97 12.25
N ASN A 603 35.37 -15.04 11.52
CA ASN A 603 36.33 -16.07 11.08
C ASN A 603 36.61 -16.08 9.58
N PHE A 604 36.02 -15.18 8.80
CA PHE A 604 36.34 -15.05 7.37
C PHE A 604 37.44 -14.02 7.16
N ARG A 605 38.46 -14.37 6.36
CA ARG A 605 39.42 -13.39 5.84
C ARG A 605 38.80 -12.73 4.61
N SER A 606 38.81 -11.39 4.56
CA SER A 606 38.59 -10.69 3.29
C SER A 606 39.87 -10.81 2.47
N ASP A 607 39.81 -11.38 1.28
CA ASP A 607 41.00 -11.52 0.44
C ASP A 607 41.37 -10.21 -0.28
N VAL A 608 40.46 -9.22 -0.30
CA VAL A 608 40.62 -8.00 -1.12
C VAL A 608 40.08 -6.70 -0.49
N GLY A 609 40.21 -6.54 0.83
CA GLY A 609 39.86 -5.30 1.54
C GLY A 609 41.06 -4.38 1.82
N ASP A 610 40.81 -3.15 2.29
CA ASP A 610 41.84 -2.27 2.85
C ASP A 610 42.55 -2.93 4.07
N SER A 611 43.48 -2.23 4.73
CA SER A 611 44.21 -2.81 5.88
C SER A 611 43.31 -3.25 7.06
N ALA A 612 42.01 -2.94 7.01
CA ALA A 612 40.97 -3.34 7.95
C ALA A 612 39.96 -4.37 7.40
N GLY A 613 40.01 -4.72 6.11
CA GLY A 613 39.15 -5.74 5.49
C GLY A 613 37.72 -5.28 5.17
N THR A 614 37.49 -3.98 4.99
CA THR A 614 36.13 -3.39 4.97
C THR A 614 35.68 -2.81 3.62
N ALA A 615 36.51 -2.85 2.57
CA ALA A 615 36.21 -2.23 1.28
C ALA A 615 35.78 -3.23 0.20
N MET A 616 34.69 -2.93 -0.52
CA MET A 616 34.23 -3.67 -1.71
C MET A 616 35.13 -3.40 -2.93
N GLN A 617 35.35 -4.41 -3.76
CA GLN A 617 36.02 -4.32 -5.05
C GLN A 617 35.01 -4.09 -6.18
N THR A 618 35.43 -3.43 -7.27
CA THR A 618 34.58 -3.20 -8.44
C THR A 618 35.08 -4.01 -9.63
N ILE A 619 34.18 -4.71 -10.34
CA ILE A 619 34.46 -5.28 -11.65
C ILE A 619 33.63 -4.60 -12.73
N GLU A 620 34.23 -4.44 -13.91
CA GLU A 620 33.63 -3.87 -15.10
C GLU A 620 33.71 -4.89 -16.25
N ILE A 621 32.57 -5.26 -16.81
CA ILE A 621 32.45 -6.26 -17.87
C ILE A 621 31.93 -5.55 -19.13
N PRO A 622 32.78 -5.32 -20.14
CA PRO A 622 32.36 -4.67 -21.38
C PRO A 622 31.53 -5.64 -22.23
N VAL A 623 30.41 -5.17 -22.76
CA VAL A 623 29.52 -5.90 -23.65
C VAL A 623 29.87 -5.53 -25.09
N THR A 624 30.20 -6.54 -25.91
CA THR A 624 30.59 -6.31 -27.32
C THR A 624 29.48 -6.60 -28.33
N ILE A 625 28.42 -7.30 -27.90
CA ILE A 625 27.28 -7.71 -28.72
C ILE A 625 26.00 -7.34 -27.98
N ALA A 626 25.11 -6.61 -28.65
CA ALA A 626 23.79 -6.28 -28.08
C ALA A 626 22.92 -7.55 -27.94
N GLY A 627 22.13 -7.62 -26.88
CA GLY A 627 21.12 -8.65 -26.70
C GLY A 627 20.75 -8.90 -25.24
N THR A 628 19.96 -9.93 -25.02
CA THR A 628 19.52 -10.37 -23.69
C THR A 628 20.48 -11.41 -23.14
N TYR A 629 21.02 -11.16 -21.95
CA TYR A 629 21.95 -12.02 -21.24
C TYR A 629 21.36 -12.48 -19.91
N THR A 630 21.69 -13.71 -19.52
CA THR A 630 21.66 -14.15 -18.13
C THR A 630 22.94 -13.64 -17.45
N LEU A 631 22.81 -12.69 -16.52
CA LEU A 631 23.89 -12.29 -15.62
C LEU A 631 23.86 -13.22 -14.41
N GLY A 632 24.90 -14.03 -14.26
CA GLY A 632 25.05 -14.98 -13.15
C GLY A 632 26.20 -14.57 -12.23
N ILE A 633 26.03 -14.73 -10.92
CA ILE A 633 27.11 -14.52 -9.93
C ILE A 633 27.09 -15.72 -8.99
N ALA A 634 28.25 -16.30 -8.71
CA ALA A 634 28.33 -17.50 -7.89
C ALA A 634 29.58 -17.57 -7.01
N VAL A 635 29.43 -18.33 -5.92
CA VAL A 635 30.53 -18.79 -5.06
C VAL A 635 30.59 -20.31 -5.11
N VAL A 636 31.79 -20.86 -5.32
CA VAL A 636 32.01 -22.24 -5.72
C VAL A 636 33.02 -22.91 -4.80
N ASN A 637 32.68 -24.11 -4.34
CA ASN A 637 33.61 -24.99 -3.64
C ASN A 637 34.42 -25.85 -4.60
N ALA A 638 35.75 -25.88 -4.43
CA ALA A 638 36.66 -26.67 -5.25
C ALA A 638 37.36 -27.77 -4.43
N VAL A 639 37.29 -29.02 -4.89
CA VAL A 639 38.10 -30.20 -4.47
C VAL A 639 38.12 -30.61 -2.95
N ARG A 640 37.99 -29.72 -1.96
CA ARG A 640 37.92 -30.03 -0.52
C ARG A 640 36.52 -29.80 0.04
N ASP A 641 36.09 -30.69 0.92
CA ASP A 641 34.87 -30.56 1.74
C ASP A 641 35.27 -30.05 3.13
N GLY A 642 34.56 -29.04 3.64
CA GLY A 642 34.60 -28.64 5.04
C GLY A 642 35.04 -27.21 5.34
N VAL A 643 35.34 -26.40 4.33
CA VAL A 643 35.67 -24.97 4.44
C VAL A 643 34.57 -24.14 3.76
N SER A 644 34.41 -22.88 4.14
CA SER A 644 33.27 -22.04 3.78
C SER A 644 33.74 -20.73 3.16
N SER A 645 33.02 -20.32 2.12
CA SER A 645 33.26 -19.05 1.44
C SER A 645 31.94 -18.32 1.25
N SER A 646 31.98 -16.99 1.27
CA SER A 646 30.85 -16.11 0.99
C SER A 646 31.24 -14.95 0.10
N LEU A 647 30.25 -14.45 -0.64
CA LEU A 647 30.39 -13.33 -1.53
C LEU A 647 29.30 -12.30 -1.21
N LEU A 648 29.73 -11.09 -0.86
CA LEU A 648 28.87 -9.91 -0.81
C LEU A 648 28.84 -9.26 -2.18
N ILE A 649 27.67 -8.80 -2.60
CA ILE A 649 27.45 -8.15 -3.90
C ILE A 649 26.63 -6.88 -3.67
N ASP A 650 27.01 -5.80 -4.33
CA ASP A 650 26.32 -4.52 -4.28
C ASP A 650 26.46 -3.75 -5.62
N SER A 651 25.63 -2.73 -5.81
CA SER A 651 25.70 -1.78 -6.93
C SER A 651 25.78 -2.42 -8.32
N VAL A 652 24.93 -3.42 -8.62
CA VAL A 652 24.92 -4.07 -9.95
C VAL A 652 24.21 -3.17 -10.98
N THR A 653 24.96 -2.58 -11.92
CA THR A 653 24.41 -1.68 -12.95
C THR A 653 24.79 -2.13 -14.37
N PRO A 654 23.82 -2.50 -15.23
CA PRO A 654 24.06 -2.77 -16.64
C PRO A 654 23.78 -1.51 -17.47
N ASN A 655 24.77 -0.61 -17.67
CA ASN A 655 24.74 0.35 -18.78
C ASN A 655 26.00 1.23 -18.86
N PRO A 656 26.38 1.69 -20.06
CA PRO A 656 27.22 2.86 -20.26
C PRO A 656 26.37 4.10 -19.99
N ILE A 657 26.99 5.14 -19.46
CA ILE A 657 26.37 6.46 -19.28
C ILE A 657 26.06 7.04 -20.68
N THR A 658 24.95 6.64 -21.31
CA THR A 658 24.17 7.61 -22.08
C THR A 658 23.58 8.55 -21.04
N VAL A 659 24.06 9.80 -21.02
CA VAL A 659 23.55 10.84 -20.11
C VAL A 659 22.10 11.16 -20.52
N ASP A 660 21.16 10.28 -20.20
CA ASP A 660 19.76 10.65 -20.07
C ASP A 660 19.54 11.19 -18.66
N ASP A 661 18.58 12.09 -18.46
CA ASP A 661 18.44 12.84 -17.21
C ASP A 661 18.34 11.90 -16.00
N ARG A 662 17.63 10.76 -16.12
CA ARG A 662 17.54 9.76 -15.04
C ARG A 662 18.90 9.19 -14.63
N SER A 663 19.79 8.93 -15.58
CA SER A 663 21.15 8.49 -15.27
C SER A 663 21.98 9.57 -14.57
N LEU A 664 21.69 10.85 -14.83
CA LEU A 664 22.33 11.98 -14.17
C LEU A 664 21.81 12.17 -12.74
N LEU A 665 20.49 12.09 -12.54
CA LEU A 665 19.86 12.08 -11.23
C LEU A 665 20.44 10.97 -10.37
N ALA A 666 20.56 9.75 -10.92
CA ALA A 666 21.05 8.56 -10.21
C ALA A 666 22.51 8.62 -9.76
N SER A 667 23.36 9.29 -10.56
CA SER A 667 24.81 9.25 -10.37
C SER A 667 25.38 10.48 -9.67
N THR A 668 24.64 11.59 -9.63
CA THR A 668 25.11 12.86 -9.07
C THR A 668 23.98 13.64 -8.41
N PRO A 669 24.26 14.44 -7.35
CA PRO A 669 23.29 15.41 -6.85
C PRO A 669 22.97 16.40 -7.98
N ALA A 670 21.80 16.24 -8.61
CA ALA A 670 21.44 16.97 -9.82
C ALA A 670 20.07 17.67 -9.67
N LEU A 671 19.96 18.82 -10.34
CA LEU A 671 18.71 19.56 -10.50
C LEU A 671 18.48 19.78 -11.99
N ILE A 672 17.32 19.37 -12.48
CA ILE A 672 16.94 19.50 -13.87
C ILE A 672 15.60 20.22 -13.93
N LEU A 673 15.59 21.43 -14.47
CA LEU A 673 14.39 22.24 -14.65
C LEU A 673 14.22 22.57 -16.13
N ARG A 674 13.08 22.19 -16.70
CA ARG A 674 12.75 22.37 -18.11
C ARG A 674 11.39 23.06 -18.23
N ALA A 675 11.40 24.37 -18.49
CA ALA A 675 10.18 25.15 -18.68
C ALA A 675 9.98 25.49 -20.16
N GLY A 676 8.73 25.59 -20.61
CA GLY A 676 8.37 25.94 -21.98
C GLY A 676 8.71 24.85 -23.00
N VAL A 677 8.76 23.58 -22.60
CA VAL A 677 9.07 22.48 -23.52
C VAL A 677 7.92 22.19 -24.47
N GLU A 678 8.22 21.83 -25.71
CA GLU A 678 7.20 21.43 -26.69
C GLU A 678 6.61 20.04 -26.37
N SER A 679 7.32 19.21 -25.60
CA SER A 679 6.85 17.90 -25.14
C SER A 679 7.49 17.46 -23.85
N LEU A 680 6.70 16.79 -23.01
CA LEU A 680 7.15 16.14 -21.77
C LEU A 680 7.90 14.85 -22.10
N GLN A 681 9.16 14.74 -21.71
CA GLN A 681 10.02 13.58 -21.96
C GLN A 681 9.61 12.39 -21.09
N TYR A 682 9.19 12.65 -19.85
CA TYR A 682 8.84 11.64 -18.85
C TYR A 682 7.32 11.38 -18.76
N ALA A 683 6.53 12.10 -19.55
CA ALA A 683 5.10 11.90 -19.70
C ALA A 683 4.60 12.10 -21.16
N PRO A 684 5.13 11.37 -22.16
CA PRO A 684 4.85 11.63 -23.58
C PRO A 684 3.41 11.36 -24.02
N ASN A 685 2.61 10.68 -23.19
CA ASN A 685 1.22 10.29 -23.47
C ASN A 685 0.19 11.26 -22.88
N VAL A 686 0.62 12.34 -22.21
CA VAL A 686 -0.29 13.37 -21.67
C VAL A 686 -0.81 14.25 -22.83
N PRO A 687 -2.13 14.44 -22.98
CA PRO A 687 -2.69 15.31 -24.02
C PRO A 687 -2.22 16.76 -23.84
N GLN A 688 -1.59 17.36 -24.86
CA GLN A 688 -1.01 18.70 -24.78
C GLN A 688 -2.02 19.83 -24.99
N LEU A 689 -2.19 20.71 -24.00
CA LEU A 689 -2.93 21.97 -24.00
C LEU A 689 -2.01 23.12 -24.43
N GLY A 690 -1.53 23.09 -25.67
CA GLY A 690 -0.97 24.24 -26.41
C GLY A 690 -0.03 25.21 -25.66
N VAL A 691 1.27 25.14 -25.96
CA VAL A 691 2.37 25.99 -25.46
C VAL A 691 2.00 27.49 -25.28
N PRO A 692 2.11 28.06 -24.06
CA PRO A 692 2.06 29.51 -23.86
C PRO A 692 3.25 30.20 -24.53
N THR A 693 3.01 31.21 -25.37
CA THR A 693 4.05 31.94 -26.11
C THR A 693 4.78 33.03 -25.29
N VAL A 694 4.85 32.89 -23.96
CA VAL A 694 5.50 33.88 -23.08
C VAL A 694 6.93 33.41 -22.78
N PRO A 695 7.97 34.27 -22.93
CA PRO A 695 9.34 33.89 -22.57
C PRO A 695 9.42 33.51 -21.09
N THR A 696 10.00 32.35 -20.78
CA THR A 696 10.31 31.91 -19.42
C THR A 696 11.55 32.66 -18.92
N ASP A 697 11.37 33.61 -18.01
CA ASP A 697 12.47 34.26 -17.31
C ASP A 697 12.91 33.39 -16.12
N PHE A 698 14.02 32.66 -16.26
CA PHE A 698 14.67 32.00 -15.13
C PHE A 698 15.38 33.05 -14.26
N THR A 699 14.80 33.41 -13.12
CA THR A 699 15.52 34.17 -12.08
C THR A 699 15.99 33.22 -10.98
N SER A 700 17.20 32.68 -11.08
CA SER A 700 17.81 31.95 -9.96
C SER A 700 18.52 32.93 -9.03
N SER A 701 18.12 32.96 -7.76
CA SER A 701 18.88 33.58 -6.67
C SER A 701 19.37 32.50 -5.71
N GLY A 702 20.19 31.58 -6.22
CA GLY A 702 20.82 30.52 -5.44
C GLY A 702 22.34 30.68 -5.41
N ILE A 703 22.97 30.46 -4.26
CA ILE A 703 24.42 30.32 -4.17
C ILE A 703 24.77 28.93 -4.68
N ILE A 704 25.46 28.86 -5.81
CA ILE A 704 26.12 27.63 -6.26
C ILE A 704 27.30 27.40 -5.30
N SER A 705 27.15 26.53 -4.29
CA SER A 705 28.30 26.03 -3.55
C SER A 705 28.96 24.94 -4.40
N SER A 706 30.18 25.24 -4.84
CA SER A 706 31.06 24.39 -5.65
C SER A 706 31.44 23.07 -4.99
#